data_AF-A0A1I9YKH4-F1
#
_entry.id   AF-A0A1I9YKH4-F1
#
_cell.length_a   1.000
_cell.length_b   1.000
_cell.length_c   1.000
_cell.angle_alpha   90.00
_cell.angle_beta   90.00
_cell.angle_gamma   90.00
#
_symmetry.space_group_name_H-M   'P 1'
#
loop_
_entity.id
_entity.type
_entity.pdbx_description
1 polymer ?
#
loop_
_entity_poly.entity_id
_entity_poly.type
_entity_poly.pdbx_seq_one_letter_code
_entity_poly.pdbx_strand_id
1 'polypeptide(L)'
;MLPIPFTPTDLPALFARLRTVVEPQVNPLAAAWPSFVLFFSWSDGQRRADVVSATAPTFAEAWDIAMARATQATGATGEGVQWLRVDWVEKVEVTTWKALRARLEQTKRNYFRCGLSLDRSFGHAFLETELNANAMLYGGPATAHAVVNTKNFQRYAAIRHQLANVDFADAREVYVFSTRGAFTSLQSPEVHLLHGTGLNAGRRIIEHLQPADVRALVASGSRYLAGQVQQDGRFHYGWHPCFDRAIGTYNCLRHASSVYAMLEAWEVTRDHDLEIAIDAALRYLVNELIMPVELPSGAQAAFLVDARAEIKLGGNGVCLLALVKYSQLTGSGEYLTLLEQLATGILFMQDADTGRFSHVLNYPDLSVKQAFRIIYYDGEAAFGLMRLYGLTGDARWLEAVKKAFAHFIEAKHWKAHDHWLSYCVNELTRHRPLEAYYKFGIQNFASYLDFVVDRITTFPTLLELMTAAEQMISRLQQEPGMEHLLAEIDLDKFFHALHARAQRLLNGHFWPELAMYFANPAKITGSFFIRHHAFRVRIDDVEHYLSGFVAYLNYLNAQHGAVSSTPGRKWSASVIQSVTQGTWLTPPPSGWTANGLCIYAPAMRAGNVVVARVGEGDRGIPVSVIRQMHTRPAGVITTDPDAQAQLDDLPVLHVADTGEAILAMGAYARQQMSGTVLAVTGSAGKTTLVAMLSDALNAYGQTAASAFNANLPHGLSWNLASINWDTPHVVLEVAVGNMRKSALIARPNISIFTNIQPAHLGKSSTITDIARTKSMIFLGMSAGSTVILNRDMLEWDTVYQAAMERDLKIFTYGRTAESDFQLVDHDSARQSATVRIRGRDITFPIGAAGLHMALNSVAVLASVLALNYPLEPALERIARFAALSGRGEELELTLDGRHLTVVDHAYNANPGSMQAALEHLRDMKHARRRVAVLGEMAELGPEALMLHADLAAVVERCAIDRVYVMGKLYTDFWKRLPAARRGRHTNSLDELKLALHEELVDEDVVLLKGSNSTGIHHIVAWMKACAQSQAVLISAQPTGNTRC
;
A
#
# COMPACT_ATOMS: atom_id res chain seq x y z
N MET A 1 -8.09 31.52 -11.69
CA MET A 1 -7.14 32.64 -11.48
C MET A 1 -5.93 32.40 -12.36
N LEU A 2 -5.46 33.44 -13.07
CA LEU A 2 -4.22 33.40 -13.85
C LEU A 2 -3.03 33.02 -12.93
N PRO A 3 -2.09 32.17 -13.37
CA PRO A 3 -1.02 31.71 -12.51
C PRO A 3 -0.04 32.85 -12.25
N ILE A 4 0.27 33.08 -10.97
CA ILE A 4 1.43 33.85 -10.52
C ILE A 4 2.67 33.16 -11.13
N PRO A 5 3.58 33.89 -11.79
CA PRO A 5 4.73 33.27 -12.44
C PRO A 5 5.63 32.65 -11.37
N PHE A 6 5.76 31.33 -11.39
CA PHE A 6 6.89 30.66 -10.76
C PHE A 6 8.15 31.24 -11.39
N THR A 7 9.04 31.82 -10.57
CA THR A 7 10.43 32.05 -10.99
C THR A 7 11.02 30.71 -11.45
N PRO A 8 11.74 30.66 -12.59
CA PRO A 8 12.24 29.40 -13.14
C PRO A 8 13.18 28.76 -12.13
N THR A 9 12.89 27.54 -11.68
CA THR A 9 13.84 26.76 -10.88
C THR A 9 14.69 25.96 -11.87
N ASP A 10 15.93 26.38 -12.03
CA ASP A 10 16.85 25.87 -13.06
C ASP A 10 17.22 24.38 -12.85
N LEU A 11 17.68 23.74 -13.93
CA LEU A 11 18.22 22.37 -13.97
C LEU A 11 19.23 22.02 -12.83
N PRO A 12 20.11 22.92 -12.35
CA PRO A 12 20.96 22.69 -11.19
C PRO A 12 20.19 22.33 -9.90
N ALA A 13 18.99 22.89 -9.69
CA ALA A 13 18.17 22.55 -8.53
C ALA A 13 17.67 21.10 -8.58
N LEU A 14 17.30 20.62 -9.79
CA LEU A 14 16.91 19.23 -9.99
C LEU A 14 18.11 18.29 -9.77
N PHE A 15 19.31 18.67 -10.22
CA PHE A 15 20.54 17.91 -9.93
C PHE A 15 20.84 17.84 -8.44
N ALA A 16 20.86 18.97 -7.74
CA ALA A 16 21.16 19.00 -6.31
C ALA A 16 20.19 18.12 -5.50
N ARG A 17 18.91 18.18 -5.86
CA ARG A 17 17.85 17.38 -5.22
C ARG A 17 18.05 15.89 -5.45
N LEU A 18 18.29 15.47 -6.70
CA LEU A 18 18.54 14.06 -7.00
C LEU A 18 19.84 13.57 -6.39
N ARG A 19 20.93 14.34 -6.44
CA ARG A 19 22.23 13.94 -5.90
C ARG A 19 22.14 13.54 -4.43
N THR A 20 21.44 14.35 -3.63
CA THR A 20 21.25 14.11 -2.19
C THR A 20 20.62 12.75 -1.90
N VAL A 21 19.73 12.28 -2.78
CA VAL A 21 19.02 11.00 -2.63
C VAL A 21 19.77 9.85 -3.30
N VAL A 22 20.43 10.10 -4.44
CA VAL A 22 21.09 9.09 -5.26
C VAL A 22 22.46 8.72 -4.72
N GLU A 23 23.29 9.69 -4.33
CA GLU A 23 24.66 9.47 -3.84
C GLU A 23 24.77 8.38 -2.76
N PRO A 24 23.94 8.35 -1.70
CA PRO A 24 24.02 7.30 -0.67
C PRO A 24 23.52 5.92 -1.14
N GLN A 25 22.91 5.81 -2.31
CA GLN A 25 22.29 4.57 -2.83
C GLN A 25 23.16 3.84 -3.87
N VAL A 26 24.21 4.50 -4.39
CA VAL A 26 25.02 3.99 -5.51
C VAL A 26 26.27 3.31 -4.96
N ASN A 27 26.45 2.04 -5.33
CA ASN A 27 27.65 1.27 -5.03
C ASN A 27 28.50 1.11 -6.29
N PRO A 28 29.84 1.03 -6.16
CA PRO A 28 30.69 0.75 -7.31
C PRO A 28 30.45 -0.66 -7.86
N LEU A 29 30.51 -0.81 -9.18
CA LEU A 29 30.51 -2.11 -9.85
C LEU A 29 31.81 -2.87 -9.54
N ALA A 30 31.71 -4.20 -9.51
CA ALA A 30 32.86 -5.08 -9.35
C ALA A 30 33.88 -4.92 -10.48
N ALA A 31 35.13 -5.32 -10.21
CA ALA A 31 36.23 -5.27 -11.16
C ALA A 31 35.85 -5.98 -12.48
N ALA A 32 36.31 -5.40 -13.60
CA ALA A 32 35.95 -5.65 -15.01
C ALA A 32 34.96 -4.66 -15.63
N TRP A 33 34.37 -3.75 -14.84
CA TRP A 33 33.47 -2.69 -15.31
C TRP A 33 33.94 -1.31 -14.83
N PRO A 34 33.52 -0.21 -15.48
CA PRO A 34 33.68 1.12 -14.90
C PRO A 34 32.99 1.17 -13.53
N SER A 35 33.69 1.67 -12.50
CA SER A 35 33.20 1.64 -11.12
C SER A 35 31.82 2.26 -10.97
N PHE A 36 31.58 3.41 -11.61
CA PHE A 36 30.28 4.07 -11.61
C PHE A 36 29.80 4.26 -13.05
N VAL A 37 28.56 3.85 -13.33
CA VAL A 37 27.88 4.04 -14.61
C VAL A 37 26.54 4.70 -14.33
N LEU A 38 26.41 5.97 -14.71
CA LEU A 38 25.21 6.78 -14.50
C LEU A 38 24.57 7.14 -15.85
N PHE A 39 23.25 7.23 -15.87
CA PHE A 39 22.45 7.73 -16.98
C PHE A 39 21.58 8.87 -16.49
N PHE A 40 21.67 10.03 -17.13
CA PHE A 40 20.81 11.17 -16.86
C PHE A 40 19.85 11.31 -18.03
N SER A 41 18.55 11.30 -17.73
CA SER A 41 17.49 11.45 -18.73
C SER A 41 16.60 12.64 -18.37
N TRP A 42 16.33 13.52 -19.32
CA TRP A 42 15.51 14.70 -19.07
C TRP A 42 14.51 14.96 -20.21
N SER A 43 13.40 15.60 -19.88
CA SER A 43 12.35 15.95 -20.84
C SER A 43 11.63 17.24 -20.43
N ASP A 44 11.12 17.96 -21.42
CA ASP A 44 10.20 19.10 -21.25
C ASP A 44 8.73 18.66 -21.05
N GLY A 45 8.49 17.35 -21.00
CA GLY A 45 7.15 16.76 -20.91
C GLY A 45 6.42 16.66 -22.25
N GLN A 46 6.92 17.30 -23.31
CA GLN A 46 6.31 17.33 -24.64
C GLN A 46 7.04 16.42 -25.62
N ARG A 47 8.36 16.32 -25.49
CA ARG A 47 9.22 15.51 -26.35
C ARG A 47 9.88 14.38 -25.58
N ARG A 48 10.20 13.32 -26.34
CA ARG A 48 10.99 12.19 -25.85
C ARG A 48 12.24 12.69 -25.13
N ALA A 49 12.56 12.05 -24.01
CA ALA A 49 13.71 12.37 -23.20
C ALA A 49 15.01 12.17 -23.98
N ASP A 50 15.90 13.12 -23.81
CA ASP A 50 17.31 12.94 -24.13
C ASP A 50 17.99 12.19 -22.99
N VAL A 51 19.00 11.39 -23.32
CA VAL A 51 19.74 10.58 -22.36
C VAL A 51 21.22 10.82 -22.58
N VAL A 52 21.98 11.01 -21.50
CA VAL A 52 23.44 10.96 -21.50
C VAL A 52 23.90 9.90 -20.51
N SER A 53 25.02 9.26 -20.80
CA SER A 53 25.68 8.33 -19.88
C SER A 53 26.99 8.94 -19.41
N ALA A 54 27.46 8.53 -18.23
CA ALA A 54 28.79 8.86 -17.74
C ALA A 54 29.39 7.67 -16.99
N THR A 55 30.69 7.50 -17.14
CA THR A 55 31.46 6.48 -16.44
C THR A 55 32.69 7.09 -15.79
N ALA A 56 32.97 6.72 -14.54
CA ALA A 56 34.17 7.18 -13.84
C ALA A 56 34.58 6.23 -12.70
N PRO A 57 35.83 6.32 -12.21
CA PRO A 57 36.29 5.60 -11.02
C PRO A 57 35.56 5.99 -9.73
N THR A 58 35.07 7.23 -9.63
CA THR A 58 34.32 7.72 -8.45
C THR A 58 32.93 8.22 -8.82
N PHE A 59 31.99 8.15 -7.85
CA PHE A 59 30.63 8.65 -8.06
C PHE A 59 30.60 10.14 -8.40
N ALA A 60 31.37 10.96 -7.67
CA ALA A 60 31.42 12.40 -7.88
C ALA A 60 31.87 12.76 -9.29
N GLU A 61 32.92 12.12 -9.80
CA GLU A 61 33.39 12.33 -11.18
C GLU A 61 32.34 11.89 -12.21
N ALA A 62 31.71 10.73 -12.03
CA ALA A 62 30.67 10.25 -12.93
C ALA A 62 29.47 11.21 -12.95
N TRP A 63 29.08 11.71 -11.78
CA TRP A 63 28.01 12.68 -11.62
C TRP A 63 28.34 14.00 -12.34
N ASP A 64 29.54 14.54 -12.11
CA ASP A 64 29.97 15.82 -12.69
C ASP A 64 30.09 15.71 -14.22
N ILE A 65 30.56 14.58 -14.75
CA ILE A 65 30.58 14.30 -16.20
C ILE A 65 29.15 14.25 -16.77
N ALA A 66 28.24 13.54 -16.12
CA ALA A 66 26.85 13.43 -16.58
C ALA A 66 26.15 14.79 -16.53
N MET A 67 26.34 15.54 -15.45
CA MET A 67 25.83 16.88 -15.25
C MET A 67 26.37 17.83 -16.32
N ALA A 68 27.69 17.85 -16.57
CA ALA A 68 28.29 18.70 -17.60
C ALA A 68 27.73 18.40 -19.01
N ARG A 69 27.55 17.11 -19.35
CA ARG A 69 26.96 16.68 -20.63
C ARG A 69 25.50 17.11 -20.76
N ALA A 70 24.71 16.95 -19.70
CA ALA A 70 23.32 17.40 -19.67
C ALA A 70 23.23 18.92 -19.81
N THR A 71 24.00 19.67 -19.03
CA THR A 71 24.07 21.15 -19.11
C THR A 71 24.56 21.64 -20.49
N GLN A 72 25.49 20.93 -21.13
CA GLN A 72 25.91 21.26 -22.49
C GLN A 72 24.76 21.08 -23.50
N ALA A 73 23.95 20.03 -23.33
CA ALA A 73 22.83 19.74 -24.22
C ALA A 73 21.63 20.67 -23.99
N THR A 74 21.40 21.14 -22.76
CA THR A 74 20.23 21.95 -22.39
C THR A 74 20.50 23.44 -22.22
N GLY A 75 21.78 23.86 -22.19
CA GLY A 75 22.18 25.18 -21.72
C GLY A 75 22.29 25.27 -20.19
N ALA A 76 22.94 26.34 -19.69
CA ALA A 76 23.30 26.51 -18.28
C ALA A 76 22.10 26.50 -17.31
N THR A 77 20.98 27.12 -17.71
CA THR A 77 19.73 27.15 -16.95
C THR A 77 18.90 25.89 -17.15
N GLY A 78 19.11 25.16 -18.25
CA GLY A 78 18.27 24.05 -18.69
C GLY A 78 16.81 24.47 -18.90
N GLU A 79 16.61 25.66 -19.47
CA GLU A 79 15.29 26.24 -19.69
C GLU A 79 14.35 25.25 -20.41
N GLY A 80 13.19 25.02 -19.82
CA GLY A 80 12.18 24.09 -20.34
C GLY A 80 12.30 22.64 -19.83
N VAL A 81 13.35 22.25 -19.12
CA VAL A 81 13.41 20.91 -18.50
C VAL A 81 12.40 20.80 -17.36
N GLN A 82 11.42 19.89 -17.51
CA GLN A 82 10.40 19.64 -16.49
C GLN A 82 10.70 18.40 -15.66
N TRP A 83 11.29 17.38 -16.27
CA TRP A 83 11.47 16.06 -15.69
C TRP A 83 12.93 15.64 -15.77
N LEU A 84 13.46 15.11 -14.68
CA LEU A 84 14.82 14.58 -14.62
C LEU A 84 14.80 13.22 -13.92
N ARG A 85 15.43 12.24 -14.56
CA ARG A 85 15.62 10.88 -14.06
C ARG A 85 17.09 10.54 -14.09
N VAL A 86 17.57 9.89 -13.04
CA VAL A 86 18.92 9.34 -12.95
C VAL A 86 18.81 7.83 -12.73
N ASP A 87 19.44 7.05 -13.60
CA ASP A 87 19.59 5.60 -13.45
C ASP A 87 21.06 5.26 -13.22
N TRP A 88 21.33 4.26 -12.39
CA TRP A 88 22.67 3.71 -12.19
C TRP A 88 22.65 2.20 -12.32
N VAL A 89 23.75 1.64 -12.81
CA VAL A 89 23.89 0.20 -13.02
C VAL A 89 24.15 -0.50 -11.69
N GLU A 90 23.42 -1.59 -11.42
CA GLU A 90 23.61 -2.42 -10.24
C GLU A 90 24.35 -3.73 -10.54
N LYS A 91 24.06 -4.35 -11.70
CA LYS A 91 24.63 -5.63 -12.11
C LYS A 91 24.81 -5.67 -13.62
N VAL A 92 25.84 -6.38 -14.07
CA VAL A 92 26.19 -6.57 -15.48
C VAL A 92 26.43 -8.05 -15.74
N GLU A 93 25.87 -8.56 -16.82
CA GLU A 93 26.01 -9.93 -17.33
C GLU A 93 26.61 -9.87 -18.74
N VAL A 94 27.72 -10.58 -18.96
CA VAL A 94 28.28 -10.79 -20.30
C VAL A 94 27.47 -11.88 -20.99
N THR A 95 27.05 -11.62 -22.22
CA THR A 95 26.42 -12.64 -23.06
C THR A 95 26.79 -12.41 -24.53
N THR A 96 26.26 -13.23 -25.42
CA THR A 96 26.39 -13.03 -26.87
C THR A 96 25.03 -12.72 -27.48
N TRP A 97 25.00 -12.14 -28.67
CA TRP A 97 23.73 -11.94 -29.37
C TRP A 97 22.94 -13.23 -29.57
N LYS A 98 23.61 -14.36 -29.82
CA LYS A 98 22.96 -15.67 -29.94
C LYS A 98 22.23 -16.07 -28.65
N ALA A 99 22.94 -15.99 -27.51
CA ALA A 99 22.37 -16.32 -26.22
C ALA A 99 21.27 -15.34 -25.79
N LEU A 100 21.45 -14.04 -26.06
CA LEU A 100 20.43 -13.03 -25.81
C LEU A 100 19.15 -13.27 -26.63
N ARG A 101 19.28 -13.62 -27.93
CA ARG A 101 18.12 -13.96 -28.76
C ARG A 101 17.33 -15.14 -28.18
N ALA A 102 18.01 -16.20 -27.76
CA ALA A 102 17.38 -17.35 -27.11
C ALA A 102 16.65 -16.96 -25.80
N ARG A 103 17.24 -16.07 -24.99
CA ARG A 103 16.59 -15.53 -23.79
C ARG A 103 15.36 -14.68 -24.13
N LEU A 104 15.42 -13.87 -25.18
CA LEU A 104 14.31 -13.01 -25.62
C LEU A 104 13.13 -13.83 -26.16
N GLU A 105 13.37 -14.97 -26.81
CA GLU A 105 12.32 -15.91 -27.26
C GLU A 105 11.49 -16.48 -26.09
N GLN A 106 12.14 -16.66 -24.93
CA GLN A 106 11.47 -17.09 -23.69
C GLN A 106 10.88 -15.92 -22.89
N THR A 107 11.14 -14.68 -23.30
CA THR A 107 10.69 -13.48 -22.61
C THR A 107 9.46 -12.90 -23.30
N LYS A 108 8.37 -12.70 -22.56
CA LYS A 108 7.17 -12.05 -23.09
C LYS A 108 7.50 -10.68 -23.70
N ARG A 109 6.85 -10.32 -24.80
CA ARG A 109 7.02 -9.04 -25.49
C ARG A 109 6.94 -7.86 -24.52
N ASN A 110 7.98 -7.01 -24.51
CA ASN A 110 8.16 -5.84 -23.64
C ASN A 110 8.33 -6.15 -22.13
N TYR A 111 8.65 -7.39 -21.77
CA TYR A 111 8.98 -7.81 -20.39
C TYR A 111 10.47 -8.13 -20.21
N PHE A 112 11.33 -7.80 -21.18
CA PHE A 112 12.77 -7.80 -20.97
C PHE A 112 13.16 -6.59 -20.10
N ARG A 113 13.26 -6.78 -18.78
CA ARG A 113 13.44 -5.72 -17.78
C ARG A 113 14.93 -5.39 -17.52
N CYS A 114 15.72 -5.28 -18.58
CA CYS A 114 17.16 -4.97 -18.50
C CYS A 114 17.57 -3.96 -19.58
N GLY A 115 18.63 -3.20 -19.31
CA GLY A 115 19.36 -2.43 -20.32
C GLY A 115 20.34 -3.30 -21.10
N LEU A 116 20.88 -2.74 -22.18
CA LEU A 116 21.84 -3.42 -23.05
C LEU A 116 22.98 -2.47 -23.44
N SER A 117 24.22 -2.92 -23.32
CA SER A 117 25.39 -2.23 -23.86
C SER A 117 26.11 -3.07 -24.91
N LEU A 118 26.64 -2.39 -25.94
CA LEU A 118 27.38 -3.00 -27.04
C LEU A 118 28.91 -3.06 -26.79
N ASP A 119 29.39 -2.45 -25.71
CA ASP A 119 30.81 -2.42 -25.32
C ASP A 119 30.99 -2.40 -23.80
N ARG A 120 32.17 -2.82 -23.32
CA ARG A 120 32.48 -2.92 -21.88
C ARG A 120 32.56 -1.57 -21.18
N SER A 121 32.83 -0.51 -21.93
CA SER A 121 33.01 0.84 -21.39
C SER A 121 31.69 1.60 -21.22
N PHE A 122 30.55 0.98 -21.57
CA PHE A 122 29.24 1.62 -21.60
C PHE A 122 29.16 2.85 -22.51
N GLY A 123 30.02 2.91 -23.53
CA GLY A 123 30.02 3.97 -24.54
C GLY A 123 28.75 3.94 -25.40
N HIS A 124 28.27 2.74 -25.72
CA HIS A 124 27.06 2.48 -26.48
C HIS A 124 26.08 1.64 -25.65
N ALA A 125 25.55 2.24 -24.58
CA ALA A 125 24.58 1.63 -23.69
C ALA A 125 23.17 2.21 -23.87
N PHE A 126 22.15 1.39 -23.65
CA PHE A 126 20.72 1.73 -23.77
C PHE A 126 19.96 1.22 -22.54
N LEU A 127 19.18 2.09 -21.92
CA LEU A 127 18.28 1.74 -20.82
C LEU A 127 17.13 0.85 -21.29
N GLU A 128 16.54 0.09 -20.37
CA GLU A 128 15.32 -0.71 -20.62
C GLU A 128 14.17 0.13 -21.20
N THR A 129 14.02 1.35 -20.70
CA THR A 129 13.02 2.32 -21.15
C THR A 129 13.28 2.77 -22.58
N GLU A 130 14.53 3.03 -22.95
CA GLU A 130 14.94 3.36 -24.32
C GLU A 130 14.65 2.21 -25.29
N LEU A 131 15.02 0.97 -24.91
CA LEU A 131 14.79 -0.24 -25.71
C LEU A 131 13.30 -0.44 -26.02
N ASN A 132 12.45 -0.29 -25.01
CA ASN A 132 11.01 -0.45 -25.15
C ASN A 132 10.35 0.71 -25.91
N ALA A 133 10.65 1.96 -25.55
CA ALA A 133 9.99 3.12 -26.13
C ALA A 133 10.40 3.37 -27.60
N ASN A 134 11.53 2.83 -28.04
CA ASN A 134 11.94 2.79 -29.45
C ASN A 134 11.58 1.48 -30.16
N ALA A 135 10.88 0.56 -29.50
CA ALA A 135 10.51 -0.75 -30.02
C ALA A 135 11.70 -1.52 -30.62
N MET A 136 12.86 -1.46 -29.94
CA MET A 136 14.10 -2.14 -30.33
C MET A 136 14.03 -3.65 -30.08
N LEU A 137 13.13 -4.09 -29.20
CA LEU A 137 12.87 -5.51 -28.87
C LEU A 137 11.46 -5.97 -29.31
N TYR A 138 10.98 -5.51 -30.46
CA TYR A 138 9.63 -5.75 -30.97
C TYR A 138 9.59 -6.52 -32.30
N GLY A 139 8.96 -7.70 -32.29
CA GLY A 139 8.78 -8.57 -33.45
C GLY A 139 7.44 -8.45 -34.18
N GLY A 140 6.63 -7.41 -33.91
CA GLY A 140 5.30 -7.26 -34.50
C GLY A 140 4.13 -7.73 -33.62
N PRO A 141 2.87 -7.43 -34.02
CA PRO A 141 1.69 -7.70 -33.20
C PRO A 141 1.40 -9.20 -33.03
N ALA A 142 1.74 -10.02 -34.04
CA ALA A 142 1.57 -11.48 -34.02
C ALA A 142 2.61 -12.21 -33.13
N THR A 143 3.70 -11.53 -32.76
CA THR A 143 4.80 -12.13 -32.00
C THR A 143 4.62 -11.83 -30.51
N ALA A 144 4.41 -12.88 -29.70
CA ALA A 144 4.11 -12.76 -28.27
C ALA A 144 5.35 -12.60 -27.37
N HIS A 145 6.55 -12.89 -27.88
CA HIS A 145 7.83 -12.77 -27.19
C HIS A 145 8.64 -11.56 -27.68
N ALA A 146 9.72 -11.21 -26.97
CA ALA A 146 10.61 -10.12 -27.33
C ALA A 146 11.52 -10.53 -28.49
N VAL A 147 11.78 -9.62 -29.44
CA VAL A 147 12.60 -9.92 -30.63
C VAL A 147 13.46 -8.71 -30.97
N VAL A 148 14.76 -8.92 -31.19
CA VAL A 148 15.65 -7.84 -31.63
C VAL A 148 15.19 -7.30 -32.98
N ASN A 149 14.70 -6.08 -32.99
CA ASN A 149 14.31 -5.36 -34.20
C ASN A 149 15.52 -4.57 -34.70
N THR A 150 16.33 -5.18 -35.57
CA THR A 150 17.59 -4.61 -36.05
C THR A 150 17.41 -3.24 -36.69
N LYS A 151 16.31 -3.00 -37.42
CA LYS A 151 16.01 -1.71 -38.04
C LYS A 151 15.78 -0.60 -37.00
N ASN A 152 14.93 -0.85 -36.01
CA ASN A 152 14.66 0.12 -34.95
C ASN A 152 15.90 0.33 -34.06
N PHE A 153 16.62 -0.76 -33.78
CA PHE A 153 17.85 -0.71 -33.00
C PHE A 153 18.91 0.15 -33.70
N GLN A 154 19.16 -0.10 -34.99
CA GLN A 154 20.11 0.66 -35.79
C GLN A 154 19.73 2.15 -35.85
N ARG A 155 18.44 2.44 -36.07
CA ARG A 155 17.93 3.81 -36.12
C ARG A 155 18.18 4.55 -34.80
N TYR A 156 17.83 3.94 -33.66
CA TYR A 156 17.99 4.61 -32.38
C TYR A 156 19.47 4.68 -31.94
N ALA A 157 20.30 3.69 -32.28
CA ALA A 157 21.74 3.75 -32.04
C ALA A 157 22.40 4.91 -32.81
N ALA A 158 21.98 5.17 -34.05
CA ALA A 158 22.44 6.33 -34.82
C ALA A 158 21.99 7.66 -34.19
N ILE A 159 20.77 7.73 -33.63
CA ILE A 159 20.27 8.95 -32.96
C ILE A 159 21.01 9.17 -31.63
N ARG A 160 21.07 8.15 -30.78
CA ARG A 160 21.55 8.24 -29.40
C ARG A 160 23.07 8.34 -29.29
N HIS A 161 23.80 7.62 -30.14
CA HIS A 161 25.25 7.45 -30.05
C HIS A 161 25.99 7.77 -31.36
N GLN A 162 25.30 8.26 -32.39
CA GLN A 162 25.90 8.52 -33.72
C GLN A 162 26.54 7.25 -34.34
N LEU A 163 26.08 6.08 -33.91
CA LEU A 163 26.60 4.79 -34.33
C LEU A 163 25.92 4.32 -35.63
N ALA A 164 26.64 4.45 -36.75
CA ALA A 164 26.09 4.19 -38.09
C ALA A 164 25.75 2.71 -38.35
N ASN A 165 26.50 1.76 -37.75
CA ASN A 165 26.29 0.32 -37.92
C ASN A 165 26.46 -0.40 -36.57
N VAL A 166 25.50 -1.27 -36.22
CA VAL A 166 25.55 -2.17 -35.06
C VAL A 166 25.83 -3.58 -35.57
N ASP A 167 26.85 -4.22 -35.00
CA ASP A 167 27.18 -5.62 -35.30
C ASP A 167 26.25 -6.57 -34.51
N PHE A 168 25.38 -7.27 -35.23
CA PHE A 168 24.44 -8.26 -34.68
C PHE A 168 24.92 -9.72 -34.83
N ALA A 169 26.18 -9.96 -35.21
CA ALA A 169 26.73 -11.30 -35.37
C ALA A 169 26.56 -12.15 -34.11
N ASP A 170 26.19 -13.43 -34.27
CA ASP A 170 25.84 -14.34 -33.17
C ASP A 170 26.90 -14.42 -32.07
N ALA A 171 28.18 -14.42 -32.45
CA ALA A 171 29.32 -14.56 -31.55
C ALA A 171 29.74 -13.24 -30.86
N ARG A 172 29.19 -12.10 -31.29
CA ARG A 172 29.55 -10.80 -30.74
C ARG A 172 29.02 -10.68 -29.31
N GLU A 173 29.90 -10.27 -28.40
CA GLU A 173 29.56 -10.01 -27.00
C GLU A 173 28.64 -8.79 -26.89
N VAL A 174 27.67 -8.89 -25.99
CA VAL A 174 26.81 -7.81 -25.52
C VAL A 174 26.65 -7.90 -24.01
N TYR A 175 26.33 -6.78 -23.37
CA TYR A 175 26.35 -6.65 -21.92
C TYR A 175 24.95 -6.29 -21.44
N VAL A 176 24.27 -7.25 -20.81
CA VAL A 176 22.94 -7.04 -20.24
C VAL A 176 23.11 -6.48 -18.83
N PHE A 177 22.41 -5.41 -18.50
CA PHE A 177 22.57 -4.78 -17.18
C PHE A 177 21.24 -4.42 -16.53
N SER A 178 21.21 -4.44 -15.20
CA SER A 178 20.08 -3.94 -14.41
C SER A 178 20.37 -2.55 -13.88
N THR A 179 19.34 -1.74 -13.75
CA THR A 179 19.44 -0.41 -13.16
C THR A 179 18.51 -0.26 -11.97
N ARG A 180 18.92 0.61 -11.04
CA ARG A 180 18.01 1.33 -10.14
C ARG A 180 18.00 2.79 -10.56
N GLY A 181 16.96 3.53 -10.18
CA GLY A 181 16.87 4.95 -10.55
C GLY A 181 16.16 5.81 -9.52
N ALA A 182 16.20 7.11 -9.77
CA ALA A 182 15.46 8.13 -9.04
C ALA A 182 14.92 9.16 -10.03
N PHE A 183 13.75 9.71 -9.74
CA PHE A 183 13.08 10.71 -10.57
C PHE A 183 12.66 11.91 -9.74
N THR A 184 12.74 13.10 -10.34
CA THR A 184 12.16 14.34 -9.81
C THR A 184 11.53 15.15 -10.95
N SER A 185 10.61 16.03 -10.61
CA SER A 185 10.08 17.04 -11.52
C SER A 185 10.28 18.45 -11.00
N LEU A 186 10.12 19.43 -11.90
CA LEU A 186 10.08 20.84 -11.54
C LEU A 186 8.82 21.20 -10.75
N GLN A 187 7.72 20.50 -11.01
CA GLN A 187 6.40 20.75 -10.43
C GLN A 187 6.21 20.15 -9.03
N SER A 188 7.07 19.21 -8.61
CA SER A 188 7.01 18.58 -7.28
C SER A 188 8.39 18.62 -6.63
N PRO A 189 8.52 18.99 -5.34
CA PRO A 189 9.78 18.91 -4.61
C PRO A 189 10.19 17.47 -4.26
N GLU A 190 9.33 16.47 -4.50
CA GLU A 190 9.57 15.07 -4.14
C GLU A 190 10.54 14.37 -5.10
N VAL A 191 11.42 13.53 -4.54
CA VAL A 191 12.24 12.59 -5.30
C VAL A 191 11.66 11.19 -5.13
N HIS A 192 11.25 10.58 -6.24
CA HIS A 192 10.75 9.22 -6.24
C HIS A 192 11.89 8.24 -6.54
N LEU A 193 12.23 7.39 -5.58
CA LEU A 193 13.09 6.23 -5.83
C LEU A 193 12.35 5.20 -6.68
N LEU A 194 13.06 4.59 -7.62
CA LEU A 194 12.55 3.59 -8.56
C LEU A 194 13.11 2.22 -8.20
N HIS A 195 12.28 1.17 -8.31
CA HIS A 195 12.71 -0.21 -8.07
C HIS A 195 13.86 -0.61 -9.00
N GLY A 196 14.79 -1.41 -8.47
CA GLY A 196 15.86 -2.08 -9.21
C GLY A 196 15.36 -3.30 -10.01
N THR A 197 16.06 -4.43 -9.96
CA THR A 197 15.67 -5.65 -10.71
C THR A 197 14.27 -6.18 -10.38
N GLY A 198 13.63 -6.83 -11.36
CA GLY A 198 12.38 -7.57 -11.18
C GLY A 198 11.19 -7.00 -11.96
N LEU A 199 9.98 -7.46 -11.64
CA LEU A 199 8.76 -7.09 -12.38
C LEU A 199 8.38 -5.60 -12.21
N ASN A 200 8.86 -4.96 -11.15
CA ASN A 200 8.62 -3.56 -10.84
C ASN A 200 9.74 -2.61 -11.35
N ALA A 201 10.75 -3.12 -12.06
CA ALA A 201 11.94 -2.35 -12.43
C ALA A 201 11.64 -0.98 -13.06
N GLY A 202 12.26 0.09 -12.56
CA GLY A 202 12.06 1.44 -13.09
C GLY A 202 10.70 2.09 -12.77
N ARG A 203 9.86 1.46 -11.95
CA ARG A 203 8.63 2.03 -11.36
C ARG A 203 8.97 2.67 -10.01
N ARG A 204 8.36 3.82 -9.67
CA ARG A 204 8.42 4.36 -8.31
C ARG A 204 8.00 3.35 -7.24
N ILE A 205 8.62 3.46 -6.06
CA ILE A 205 8.35 2.58 -4.93
C ILE A 205 7.10 3.06 -4.20
N ILE A 206 6.06 2.21 -4.20
CA ILE A 206 4.84 2.35 -3.39
C ILE A 206 4.64 1.01 -2.69
N GLU A 207 5.01 0.95 -1.40
CA GLU A 207 4.99 -0.31 -0.62
C GLU A 207 3.56 -0.81 -0.38
N HIS A 208 2.67 0.11 -0.02
CA HIS A 208 1.27 -0.18 0.26
C HIS A 208 0.39 0.88 -0.40
N LEU A 209 -0.61 0.44 -1.19
CA LEU A 209 -1.60 1.34 -1.77
C LEU A 209 -2.56 1.83 -0.68
N GLN A 210 -2.44 3.11 -0.33
CA GLN A 210 -3.39 3.80 0.54
C GLN A 210 -4.54 4.40 -0.29
N PRO A 211 -5.69 4.73 0.32
CA PRO A 211 -6.78 5.39 -0.39
C PRO A 211 -6.36 6.66 -1.16
N ALA A 212 -5.41 7.42 -0.62
CA ALA A 212 -4.90 8.63 -1.28
C ALA A 212 -4.16 8.30 -2.58
N ASP A 213 -3.32 7.25 -2.59
CA ASP A 213 -2.59 6.81 -3.78
C ASP A 213 -3.55 6.34 -4.87
N VAL A 214 -4.54 5.51 -4.48
CA VAL A 214 -5.55 5.00 -5.41
C VAL A 214 -6.42 6.12 -5.96
N ARG A 215 -6.83 7.08 -5.11
CA ARG A 215 -7.57 8.28 -5.54
C ARG A 215 -6.77 9.13 -6.53
N ALA A 216 -5.46 9.27 -6.33
CA ALA A 216 -4.59 9.99 -7.26
C ALA A 216 -4.51 9.29 -8.63
N LEU A 217 -4.43 7.95 -8.64
CA LEU A 217 -4.48 7.15 -9.87
C LEU A 217 -5.81 7.29 -10.60
N VAL A 218 -6.94 7.24 -9.88
CA VAL A 218 -8.27 7.46 -10.45
C VAL A 218 -8.37 8.85 -11.05
N ALA A 219 -8.00 9.89 -10.31
CA ALA A 219 -8.05 11.27 -10.79
C ALA A 219 -7.12 11.52 -11.99
N SER A 220 -5.98 10.84 -12.05
CA SER A 220 -5.06 10.92 -13.18
C SER A 220 -5.65 10.26 -14.44
N GLY A 221 -6.11 9.01 -14.32
CA GLY A 221 -6.69 8.27 -15.45
C GLY A 221 -7.99 8.88 -15.96
N SER A 222 -8.83 9.43 -15.08
CA SER A 222 -10.10 10.06 -15.47
C SER A 222 -9.87 11.37 -16.20
N ARG A 223 -8.91 12.20 -15.76
CA ARG A 223 -8.52 13.42 -16.48
C ARG A 223 -7.92 13.09 -17.85
N TYR A 224 -7.16 12.00 -17.97
CA TYR A 224 -6.70 11.52 -19.27
C TYR A 224 -7.88 11.20 -20.20
N LEU A 225 -8.88 10.45 -19.73
CA LEU A 225 -10.08 10.12 -20.54
C LEU A 225 -10.87 11.37 -20.91
N ALA A 226 -11.07 12.30 -19.98
CA ALA A 226 -11.72 13.57 -20.25
C ALA A 226 -11.01 14.32 -21.38
N GLY A 227 -9.67 14.38 -21.34
CA GLY A 227 -8.85 14.97 -22.40
C GLY A 227 -8.86 14.21 -23.74
N GLN A 228 -9.42 12.99 -23.79
CA GLN A 228 -9.65 12.29 -25.06
C GLN A 228 -10.99 12.64 -25.70
N VAL A 229 -11.94 13.26 -24.99
CA VAL A 229 -13.25 13.64 -25.55
C VAL A 229 -13.08 14.85 -26.47
N GLN A 230 -13.48 14.70 -27.73
CA GLN A 230 -13.47 15.77 -28.73
C GLN A 230 -14.70 16.67 -28.60
N GLN A 231 -14.72 17.79 -29.33
CA GLN A 231 -15.82 18.76 -29.28
C GLN A 231 -17.18 18.17 -29.68
N ASP A 232 -17.19 17.17 -30.56
CA ASP A 232 -18.40 16.44 -30.97
C ASP A 232 -18.84 15.37 -29.96
N GLY A 233 -18.10 15.20 -28.85
CA GLY A 233 -18.32 14.16 -27.84
C GLY A 233 -17.64 12.82 -28.15
N ARG A 234 -17.05 12.65 -29.34
CA ARG A 234 -16.36 11.41 -29.72
C ARG A 234 -14.98 11.34 -29.07
N PHE A 235 -14.54 10.16 -28.64
CA PHE A 235 -13.17 10.00 -28.12
C PHE A 235 -12.11 9.95 -29.23
N HIS A 236 -10.93 10.54 -28.96
CA HIS A 236 -9.67 10.02 -29.49
C HIS A 236 -9.48 8.60 -28.94
N TYR A 237 -9.68 7.60 -29.82
CA TYR A 237 -9.84 6.21 -29.39
C TYR A 237 -8.61 5.63 -28.67
N GLY A 238 -7.42 6.13 -29.00
CA GLY A 238 -6.18 5.75 -28.33
C GLY A 238 -4.93 5.98 -29.16
N TRP A 239 -3.79 5.59 -28.60
CA TRP A 239 -2.46 5.90 -29.09
C TRP A 239 -1.54 4.67 -29.06
N HIS A 240 -0.62 4.62 -30.02
CA HIS A 240 0.58 3.79 -30.00
C HIS A 240 1.78 4.64 -29.57
N PRO A 241 2.15 4.64 -28.27
CA PRO A 241 3.02 5.68 -27.72
C PRO A 241 4.46 5.65 -28.25
N CYS A 242 4.96 4.48 -28.66
CA CYS A 242 6.33 4.33 -29.18
C CYS A 242 6.61 5.27 -30.36
N PHE A 243 5.58 5.61 -31.15
CA PHE A 243 5.70 6.39 -32.39
C PHE A 243 4.68 7.53 -32.51
N ASP A 244 3.99 7.90 -31.43
CA ASP A 244 2.92 8.91 -31.42
C ASP A 244 1.88 8.74 -32.55
N ARG A 245 1.39 7.50 -32.73
CA ARG A 245 0.42 7.19 -33.78
C ARG A 245 -0.96 6.94 -33.18
N ALA A 246 -1.96 7.67 -33.66
CA ALA A 246 -3.36 7.43 -33.30
C ALA A 246 -3.86 6.04 -33.76
N ILE A 247 -4.84 5.50 -33.05
CA ILE A 247 -5.55 4.27 -33.44
C ILE A 247 -6.73 4.65 -34.34
N GLY A 248 -6.69 4.21 -35.60
CA GLY A 248 -7.68 4.60 -36.63
C GLY A 248 -9.02 3.86 -36.61
N THR A 249 -9.26 2.99 -35.62
CA THR A 249 -10.53 2.26 -35.46
C THR A 249 -11.36 2.87 -34.34
N TYR A 250 -12.69 2.76 -34.41
CA TYR A 250 -13.58 3.21 -33.35
C TYR A 250 -14.60 2.13 -33.01
N ASN A 251 -14.88 1.96 -31.72
CA ASN A 251 -15.81 0.95 -31.24
C ASN A 251 -16.85 1.61 -30.34
N CYS A 252 -18.11 1.62 -30.78
CA CYS A 252 -19.23 2.25 -30.08
C CYS A 252 -19.49 1.64 -28.69
N LEU A 253 -19.31 0.32 -28.53
CA LEU A 253 -19.43 -0.34 -27.22
C LEU A 253 -18.42 0.26 -26.23
N ARG A 254 -17.18 0.46 -26.70
CA ARG A 254 -16.10 1.04 -25.88
C ARG A 254 -16.28 2.52 -25.57
N HIS A 255 -17.04 3.24 -26.39
CA HIS A 255 -17.47 4.59 -26.03
C HIS A 255 -18.38 4.53 -24.79
N ALA A 256 -19.42 3.69 -24.82
CA ALA A 256 -20.35 3.57 -23.71
C ALA A 256 -19.68 3.10 -22.40
N SER A 257 -18.80 2.10 -22.46
CA SER A 257 -18.12 1.58 -21.25
C SER A 257 -17.13 2.60 -20.67
N SER A 258 -16.47 3.39 -21.52
CA SER A 258 -15.55 4.43 -21.05
C SER A 258 -16.31 5.57 -20.38
N VAL A 259 -17.49 5.94 -20.89
CA VAL A 259 -18.38 6.90 -20.23
C VAL A 259 -18.86 6.37 -18.87
N TYR A 260 -19.23 5.09 -18.78
CA TYR A 260 -19.59 4.46 -17.52
C TYR A 260 -18.42 4.54 -16.49
N ALA A 261 -17.21 4.18 -16.88
CA ALA A 261 -16.04 4.28 -16.00
C ALA A 261 -15.70 5.73 -15.62
N MET A 262 -15.92 6.70 -16.52
CA MET A 262 -15.79 8.13 -16.20
C MET A 262 -16.80 8.57 -15.15
N LEU A 263 -18.04 8.08 -15.19
CA LEU A 263 -19.07 8.35 -14.18
C LEU A 263 -18.71 7.75 -12.81
N GLU A 264 -18.17 6.53 -12.79
CA GLU A 264 -17.63 5.91 -11.56
C GLU A 264 -16.48 6.75 -10.97
N ALA A 265 -15.56 7.21 -11.82
CA ALA A 265 -14.49 8.10 -11.39
C ALA A 265 -15.04 9.44 -10.87
N TRP A 266 -16.02 10.04 -11.55
CA TRP A 266 -16.63 11.31 -11.15
C TRP A 266 -17.34 11.22 -9.79
N GLU A 267 -17.99 10.09 -9.48
CA GLU A 267 -18.61 9.85 -8.17
C GLU A 267 -17.63 10.08 -7.02
N VAL A 268 -16.38 9.63 -7.19
CA VAL A 268 -15.34 9.72 -6.16
C VAL A 268 -14.45 10.96 -6.29
N THR A 269 -14.23 11.51 -7.48
CA THR A 269 -13.34 12.67 -7.69
C THR A 269 -14.08 14.01 -7.63
N ARG A 270 -15.32 14.06 -8.11
CA ARG A 270 -16.11 15.28 -8.31
C ARG A 270 -15.37 16.34 -9.14
N ASP A 271 -14.56 15.90 -10.09
CA ASP A 271 -13.82 16.75 -11.02
C ASP A 271 -14.77 17.38 -12.05
N HIS A 272 -14.70 18.70 -12.21
CA HIS A 272 -15.62 19.46 -13.07
C HIS A 272 -15.31 19.32 -14.57
N ASP A 273 -14.03 19.23 -14.95
CA ASP A 273 -13.65 19.02 -16.36
C ASP A 273 -14.09 17.63 -16.83
N LEU A 274 -14.02 16.64 -15.91
CA LEU A 274 -14.53 15.31 -16.14
C LEU A 274 -16.06 15.31 -16.35
N GLU A 275 -16.82 16.05 -15.55
CA GLU A 275 -18.27 16.22 -15.71
C GLU A 275 -18.63 16.76 -17.10
N ILE A 276 -17.96 17.84 -17.55
CA ILE A 276 -18.18 18.42 -18.88
C ILE A 276 -17.90 17.40 -19.99
N ALA A 277 -16.81 16.63 -19.85
CA ALA A 277 -16.44 15.60 -20.82
C ALA A 277 -17.45 14.44 -20.85
N ILE A 278 -17.98 14.04 -19.69
CA ILE A 278 -19.05 13.03 -19.56
C ILE A 278 -20.29 13.51 -20.31
N ASP A 279 -20.75 14.74 -20.09
CA ASP A 279 -21.95 15.28 -20.74
C ASP A 279 -21.78 15.35 -22.26
N ALA A 280 -20.59 15.73 -22.75
CA ALA A 280 -20.29 15.75 -24.18
C ALA A 280 -20.32 14.33 -24.78
N ALA A 281 -19.68 13.37 -24.13
CA ALA A 281 -19.65 11.99 -24.59
C ALA A 281 -21.04 11.34 -24.55
N LEU A 282 -21.82 11.57 -23.48
CA LEU A 282 -23.20 11.09 -23.38
C LEU A 282 -24.10 11.65 -24.49
N ARG A 283 -23.99 12.94 -24.80
CA ARG A 283 -24.75 13.53 -25.92
C ARG A 283 -24.42 12.84 -27.24
N TYR A 284 -23.15 12.55 -27.52
CA TYR A 284 -22.76 11.79 -28.70
C TYR A 284 -23.33 10.36 -28.68
N LEU A 285 -23.21 9.66 -27.55
CA LEU A 285 -23.75 8.32 -27.38
C LEU A 285 -25.26 8.26 -27.69
N VAL A 286 -26.03 9.18 -27.10
CA VAL A 286 -27.48 9.21 -27.20
C VAL A 286 -27.95 9.64 -28.58
N ASN A 287 -27.36 10.69 -29.15
CA ASN A 287 -27.87 11.31 -30.38
C ASN A 287 -27.34 10.64 -31.65
N GLU A 288 -26.13 10.07 -31.61
CA GLU A 288 -25.45 9.59 -32.83
C GLU A 288 -25.28 8.08 -32.88
N LEU A 289 -25.23 7.38 -31.73
CA LEU A 289 -24.94 5.94 -31.69
C LEU A 289 -26.14 5.06 -31.32
N ILE A 290 -27.12 5.60 -30.59
CA ILE A 290 -28.32 4.88 -30.19
C ILE A 290 -29.45 5.22 -31.16
N MET A 291 -29.95 4.20 -31.86
CA MET A 291 -31.00 4.34 -32.88
C MET A 291 -32.33 3.79 -32.36
N PRO A 292 -33.43 4.56 -32.42
CA PRO A 292 -34.76 4.07 -32.08
C PRO A 292 -35.28 3.14 -33.18
N VAL A 293 -36.01 2.08 -32.79
CA VAL A 293 -36.59 1.09 -33.68
C VAL A 293 -37.97 0.66 -33.15
N GLU A 294 -38.94 0.51 -34.04
CA GLU A 294 -40.21 -0.14 -33.72
C GLU A 294 -40.08 -1.65 -33.92
N LEU A 295 -40.31 -2.43 -32.86
CA LEU A 295 -40.24 -3.88 -32.90
C LEU A 295 -41.45 -4.47 -33.65
N PRO A 296 -41.37 -5.73 -34.14
CA PRO A 296 -42.51 -6.42 -34.77
C PRO A 296 -43.78 -6.49 -33.91
N SER A 297 -43.65 -6.35 -32.58
CA SER A 297 -44.76 -6.28 -31.63
C SER A 297 -45.45 -4.91 -31.54
N GLY A 298 -44.92 -3.88 -32.22
CA GLY A 298 -45.34 -2.47 -32.09
C GLY A 298 -44.70 -1.74 -30.90
N ALA A 299 -43.89 -2.43 -30.09
CA ALA A 299 -43.18 -1.81 -28.98
C ALA A 299 -42.03 -0.93 -29.47
N GLN A 300 -41.83 0.23 -28.83
CA GLN A 300 -40.71 1.12 -29.12
C GLN A 300 -39.46 0.62 -28.39
N ALA A 301 -38.38 0.39 -29.13
CA ALA A 301 -37.08 -0.03 -28.63
C ALA A 301 -35.98 0.90 -29.14
N ALA A 302 -34.78 0.74 -28.60
CA ALA A 302 -33.59 1.44 -29.08
C ALA A 302 -32.39 0.48 -29.03
N PHE A 303 -31.43 0.69 -29.92
CA PHE A 303 -30.21 -0.12 -29.97
C PHE A 303 -28.97 0.74 -30.20
N LEU A 304 -27.88 0.39 -29.55
CA LEU A 304 -26.55 0.84 -29.94
C LEU A 304 -26.17 0.19 -31.27
N VAL A 305 -26.02 1.00 -32.32
CA VAL A 305 -25.67 0.54 -33.66
C VAL A 305 -24.22 0.91 -33.98
N ASP A 306 -23.41 -0.08 -34.35
CA ASP A 306 -22.03 0.19 -34.73
C ASP A 306 -21.90 0.67 -36.19
N ALA A 307 -20.70 1.13 -36.56
CA ALA A 307 -20.42 1.63 -37.91
C ALA A 307 -20.59 0.59 -39.04
N ARG A 308 -20.80 -0.70 -38.73
CA ARG A 308 -21.07 -1.77 -39.68
C ARG A 308 -22.55 -2.15 -39.72
N ALA A 309 -23.42 -1.33 -39.13
CA ALA A 309 -24.84 -1.63 -38.94
C ALA A 309 -25.07 -2.94 -38.17
N GLU A 310 -24.19 -3.26 -37.21
CA GLU A 310 -24.41 -4.36 -36.27
C GLU A 310 -24.91 -3.84 -34.92
N ILE A 311 -25.89 -4.55 -34.36
CA ILE A 311 -26.31 -4.39 -32.96
C ILE A 311 -25.61 -5.48 -32.15
N LYS A 312 -24.88 -5.09 -31.10
CA LYS A 312 -24.20 -6.04 -30.20
C LYS A 312 -24.85 -5.98 -28.82
N LEU A 313 -25.26 -7.13 -28.30
CA LEU A 313 -25.92 -7.27 -27.00
C LEU A 313 -25.20 -6.48 -25.89
N GLY A 314 -23.90 -6.74 -25.74
CA GLY A 314 -23.08 -6.08 -24.72
C GLY A 314 -23.04 -4.56 -24.84
N GLY A 315 -23.11 -4.03 -26.07
CA GLY A 315 -23.19 -2.60 -26.32
C GLY A 315 -24.43 -1.97 -25.70
N ASN A 316 -25.59 -2.60 -25.88
CA ASN A 316 -26.84 -2.15 -25.27
C ASN A 316 -26.79 -2.25 -23.74
N GLY A 317 -26.24 -3.35 -23.21
CA GLY A 317 -26.07 -3.55 -21.77
C GLY A 317 -25.26 -2.43 -21.13
N VAL A 318 -24.12 -2.08 -21.72
CA VAL A 318 -23.25 -1.02 -21.23
C VAL A 318 -23.86 0.38 -21.41
N CYS A 319 -24.66 0.62 -22.46
CA CYS A 319 -25.44 1.86 -22.57
C CYS A 319 -26.39 2.04 -21.37
N LEU A 320 -27.07 0.96 -20.93
CA LEU A 320 -27.88 1.01 -19.71
C LEU A 320 -27.02 1.38 -18.50
N LEU A 321 -25.84 0.79 -18.34
CA LEU A 321 -24.95 1.08 -17.21
C LEU A 321 -24.57 2.57 -17.15
N ALA A 322 -24.13 3.15 -18.26
CA ALA A 322 -23.75 4.55 -18.34
C ALA A 322 -24.93 5.48 -18.01
N LEU A 323 -26.08 5.28 -18.67
CA LEU A 323 -27.25 6.14 -18.49
C LEU A 323 -27.88 6.00 -17.09
N VAL A 324 -27.95 4.79 -16.53
CA VAL A 324 -28.42 4.58 -15.15
C VAL A 324 -27.50 5.27 -14.15
N LYS A 325 -26.18 5.11 -14.28
CA LYS A 325 -25.22 5.73 -13.37
C LYS A 325 -25.29 7.26 -13.46
N TYR A 326 -25.45 7.82 -14.66
CA TYR A 326 -25.68 9.25 -14.84
C TYR A 326 -26.93 9.74 -14.10
N SER A 327 -28.08 9.08 -14.33
CA SER A 327 -29.34 9.42 -13.65
C SER A 327 -29.22 9.32 -12.12
N GLN A 328 -28.49 8.34 -11.60
CA GLN A 328 -28.25 8.20 -10.15
C GLN A 328 -27.39 9.32 -9.57
N LEU A 329 -26.33 9.73 -10.28
CA LEU A 329 -25.40 10.73 -9.78
C LEU A 329 -25.94 12.16 -9.88
N THR A 330 -26.76 12.44 -10.89
CA THR A 330 -27.34 13.76 -11.15
C THR A 330 -28.76 13.93 -10.59
N GLY A 331 -29.45 12.81 -10.33
CA GLY A 331 -30.88 12.82 -10.04
C GLY A 331 -31.76 13.12 -11.26
N SER A 332 -31.19 13.18 -12.47
CA SER A 332 -31.92 13.51 -13.70
C SER A 332 -32.73 12.33 -14.22
N GLY A 333 -34.01 12.59 -14.55
CA GLY A 333 -34.91 11.66 -15.23
C GLY A 333 -34.87 11.74 -16.77
N GLU A 334 -33.98 12.55 -17.35
CA GLU A 334 -33.93 12.85 -18.79
C GLU A 334 -33.92 11.59 -19.67
N TYR A 335 -33.15 10.57 -19.27
CA TYR A 335 -32.96 9.36 -20.07
C TYR A 335 -33.88 8.19 -19.72
N LEU A 336 -34.87 8.36 -18.85
CA LEU A 336 -35.74 7.26 -18.40
C LEU A 336 -36.49 6.58 -19.58
N THR A 337 -36.98 7.36 -20.54
CA THR A 337 -37.65 6.82 -21.73
C THR A 337 -36.67 6.02 -22.61
N LEU A 338 -35.45 6.52 -22.78
CA LEU A 338 -34.43 5.83 -23.58
C LEU A 338 -33.94 4.55 -22.90
N LEU A 339 -33.80 4.56 -21.57
CA LEU A 339 -33.47 3.39 -20.76
C LEU A 339 -34.51 2.28 -20.93
N GLU A 340 -35.79 2.62 -20.89
CA GLU A 340 -36.90 1.69 -21.17
C GLU A 340 -36.79 1.08 -22.58
N GLN A 341 -36.51 1.91 -23.58
CA GLN A 341 -36.38 1.48 -24.98
C GLN A 341 -35.17 0.56 -25.20
N LEU A 342 -34.01 0.88 -24.60
CA LEU A 342 -32.81 0.05 -24.65
C LEU A 342 -33.04 -1.30 -23.95
N ALA A 343 -33.67 -1.31 -22.78
CA ALA A 343 -33.98 -2.54 -22.06
C ALA A 343 -35.00 -3.40 -22.81
N THR A 344 -36.00 -2.78 -23.43
CA THR A 344 -36.93 -3.45 -24.35
C THR A 344 -36.20 -4.09 -25.54
N GLY A 345 -35.20 -3.41 -26.10
CA GLY A 345 -34.32 -3.96 -27.12
C GLY A 345 -33.53 -5.18 -26.63
N ILE A 346 -32.99 -5.15 -25.41
CA ILE A 346 -32.30 -6.30 -24.81
C ILE A 346 -33.26 -7.49 -24.62
N LEU A 347 -34.51 -7.25 -24.20
CA LEU A 347 -35.51 -8.32 -24.08
C LEU A 347 -35.89 -8.91 -25.45
N PHE A 348 -35.94 -8.11 -26.50
CA PHE A 348 -36.11 -8.63 -27.86
C PHE A 348 -34.96 -9.57 -28.27
N MET A 349 -33.76 -9.32 -27.77
CA MET A 349 -32.61 -10.18 -27.97
C MET A 349 -32.59 -11.41 -27.03
N GLN A 350 -33.54 -11.53 -26.08
CA GLN A 350 -33.65 -12.66 -25.17
C GLN A 350 -34.71 -13.65 -25.64
N ASP A 351 -34.36 -14.92 -25.68
CA ASP A 351 -35.30 -16.01 -25.88
C ASP A 351 -36.21 -16.15 -24.64
N ALA A 352 -37.53 -16.00 -24.83
CA ALA A 352 -38.49 -15.88 -23.74
C ALA A 352 -38.64 -17.16 -22.90
N ASP A 353 -38.37 -18.33 -23.51
CA ASP A 353 -38.54 -19.65 -22.90
C ASP A 353 -37.26 -20.11 -22.20
N THR A 354 -36.11 -19.95 -22.86
CA THR A 354 -34.82 -20.45 -22.37
C THR A 354 -34.02 -19.41 -21.59
N GLY A 355 -34.32 -18.11 -21.73
CA GLY A 355 -33.56 -17.03 -21.11
C GLY A 355 -32.22 -16.71 -21.79
N ARG A 356 -31.86 -17.44 -22.86
CA ARG A 356 -30.62 -17.24 -23.63
C ARG A 356 -30.69 -15.97 -24.46
N PHE A 357 -29.59 -15.21 -24.52
CA PHE A 357 -29.50 -14.04 -25.40
C PHE A 357 -28.94 -14.38 -26.79
N SER A 358 -29.37 -13.61 -27.80
CA SER A 358 -28.71 -13.49 -29.09
C SER A 358 -27.67 -12.37 -29.03
N HIS A 359 -26.46 -12.62 -29.51
CA HIS A 359 -25.34 -11.68 -29.28
C HIS A 359 -25.27 -10.56 -30.32
N VAL A 360 -25.68 -10.83 -31.57
CA VAL A 360 -25.55 -9.88 -32.67
C VAL A 360 -26.74 -9.92 -33.61
N LEU A 361 -27.35 -8.76 -33.86
CA LEU A 361 -28.39 -8.57 -34.87
C LEU A 361 -27.89 -7.70 -36.04
N ASN A 362 -28.52 -7.83 -37.20
CA ASN A 362 -28.41 -6.87 -38.29
C ASN A 362 -29.30 -5.66 -38.00
N TYR A 363 -28.84 -4.47 -38.38
CA TYR A 363 -29.67 -3.26 -38.42
C TYR A 363 -29.91 -2.86 -39.89
N PRO A 364 -31.13 -2.45 -40.29
CA PRO A 364 -32.31 -2.20 -39.44
C PRO A 364 -33.29 -3.38 -39.30
N ASP A 365 -33.12 -4.49 -40.01
CA ASP A 365 -34.13 -5.57 -40.07
C ASP A 365 -34.21 -6.47 -38.82
N LEU A 366 -33.26 -6.33 -37.88
CA LEU A 366 -33.18 -7.05 -36.60
C LEU A 366 -33.04 -8.57 -36.69
N SER A 367 -32.72 -9.13 -37.87
CA SER A 367 -32.42 -10.56 -38.00
C SER A 367 -31.17 -10.94 -37.20
N VAL A 368 -31.18 -12.15 -36.62
CA VAL A 368 -30.03 -12.68 -35.88
C VAL A 368 -28.87 -12.91 -36.84
N LYS A 369 -27.82 -12.08 -36.73
CA LYS A 369 -26.58 -12.21 -37.49
C LYS A 369 -25.68 -13.29 -36.89
N GLN A 370 -25.57 -13.30 -35.56
CA GLN A 370 -24.75 -14.25 -34.84
C GLN A 370 -25.34 -14.48 -33.45
N ALA A 371 -25.88 -15.69 -33.24
CA ALA A 371 -26.52 -16.07 -31.98
C ALA A 371 -25.55 -16.00 -30.79
N PHE A 372 -24.31 -16.46 -30.96
CA PHE A 372 -23.26 -16.39 -29.93
C PHE A 372 -21.96 -15.83 -30.50
N ARG A 373 -21.41 -14.80 -29.84
CA ARG A 373 -20.11 -14.19 -30.22
C ARG A 373 -19.07 -14.29 -29.12
N ILE A 374 -19.41 -13.84 -27.92
CA ILE A 374 -18.51 -13.83 -26.77
C ILE A 374 -19.33 -13.72 -25.48
N ILE A 375 -18.94 -14.49 -24.47
CA ILE A 375 -19.68 -14.64 -23.21
C ILE A 375 -19.84 -13.34 -22.42
N TYR A 376 -18.92 -12.38 -22.57
CA TYR A 376 -18.98 -11.09 -21.87
C TYR A 376 -20.27 -10.30 -22.16
N TYR A 377 -20.87 -10.49 -23.34
CA TYR A 377 -22.09 -9.79 -23.70
C TYR A 377 -23.28 -10.19 -22.84
N ASP A 378 -23.32 -11.44 -22.39
CA ASP A 378 -24.35 -11.94 -21.49
C ASP A 378 -24.28 -11.24 -20.13
N GLY A 379 -23.06 -11.12 -19.58
CA GLY A 379 -22.80 -10.43 -18.32
C GLY A 379 -23.10 -8.94 -18.40
N GLU A 380 -22.67 -8.26 -19.47
CA GLU A 380 -22.92 -6.83 -19.70
C GLU A 380 -24.43 -6.52 -19.77
N ALA A 381 -25.21 -7.33 -20.50
CA ALA A 381 -26.66 -7.15 -20.62
C ALA A 381 -27.39 -7.44 -19.31
N ALA A 382 -27.08 -8.56 -18.65
CA ALA A 382 -27.71 -8.91 -17.38
C ALA A 382 -27.39 -7.88 -16.29
N PHE A 383 -26.15 -7.39 -16.23
CA PHE A 383 -25.77 -6.34 -15.30
C PHE A 383 -26.49 -5.01 -15.59
N GLY A 384 -26.55 -4.60 -16.87
CA GLY A 384 -27.30 -3.42 -17.30
C GLY A 384 -28.77 -3.45 -16.85
N LEU A 385 -29.46 -4.57 -17.06
CA LEU A 385 -30.84 -4.78 -16.61
C LEU A 385 -30.97 -4.75 -15.08
N MET A 386 -30.03 -5.34 -14.34
CA MET A 386 -30.05 -5.27 -12.86
C MET A 386 -29.87 -3.84 -12.34
N ARG A 387 -28.98 -3.06 -12.95
CA ARG A 387 -28.80 -1.64 -12.58
C ARG A 387 -30.05 -0.83 -12.88
N LEU A 388 -30.71 -1.07 -14.02
CA LEU A 388 -31.98 -0.44 -14.35
C LEU A 388 -33.10 -0.83 -13.38
N TYR A 389 -33.17 -2.09 -12.96
CA TYR A 389 -34.09 -2.55 -11.92
C TYR A 389 -33.85 -1.78 -10.60
N GLY A 390 -32.59 -1.62 -10.18
CA GLY A 390 -32.24 -0.85 -9.00
C GLY A 390 -32.68 0.62 -9.06
N LEU A 391 -32.79 1.20 -10.27
CA LEU A 391 -33.27 2.58 -10.47
C LEU A 391 -34.81 2.67 -10.53
N THR A 392 -35.47 1.74 -11.23
CA THR A 392 -36.90 1.86 -11.58
C THR A 392 -37.83 1.02 -10.71
N GLY A 393 -37.33 -0.07 -10.12
CA GLY A 393 -38.14 -1.07 -9.42
C GLY A 393 -39.03 -1.93 -10.31
N ASP A 394 -38.94 -1.82 -11.64
CA ASP A 394 -39.78 -2.59 -12.57
C ASP A 394 -39.37 -4.07 -12.59
N ALA A 395 -40.30 -4.94 -12.16
CA ALA A 395 -40.06 -6.37 -12.03
C ALA A 395 -39.71 -7.08 -13.36
N ARG A 396 -40.07 -6.53 -14.52
CA ARG A 396 -39.73 -7.12 -15.84
C ARG A 396 -38.23 -7.35 -15.99
N TRP A 397 -37.41 -6.39 -15.54
CA TRP A 397 -35.96 -6.46 -15.66
C TRP A 397 -35.36 -7.53 -14.75
N LEU A 398 -35.85 -7.62 -13.51
CA LEU A 398 -35.42 -8.66 -12.56
C LEU A 398 -35.79 -10.06 -13.07
N GLU A 399 -37.00 -10.25 -13.62
CA GLU A 399 -37.44 -11.53 -14.17
C GLU A 399 -36.63 -11.96 -15.40
N ALA A 400 -36.27 -11.01 -16.28
CA ALA A 400 -35.37 -11.27 -17.40
C ALA A 400 -33.98 -11.73 -16.96
N VAL A 401 -33.41 -11.09 -15.93
CA VAL A 401 -32.11 -11.48 -15.37
C VAL A 401 -32.19 -12.85 -14.70
N LYS A 402 -33.26 -13.16 -13.94
CA LYS A 402 -33.45 -14.49 -13.34
C LYS A 402 -33.49 -15.59 -14.40
N LYS A 403 -34.19 -15.37 -15.52
CA LYS A 403 -34.22 -16.31 -16.65
C LYS A 403 -32.83 -16.49 -17.27
N ALA A 404 -32.11 -15.40 -17.48
CA ALA A 404 -30.73 -15.45 -17.98
C ALA A 404 -29.81 -16.24 -17.03
N PHE A 405 -29.91 -16.01 -15.72
CA PHE A 405 -29.10 -16.72 -14.72
C PHE A 405 -29.43 -18.20 -14.60
N ALA A 406 -30.69 -18.60 -14.78
CA ALA A 406 -31.04 -20.02 -14.87
C ALA A 406 -30.26 -20.69 -16.01
N HIS A 407 -30.23 -20.06 -17.18
CA HIS A 407 -29.43 -20.52 -18.32
C HIS A 407 -27.92 -20.50 -18.03
N PHE A 408 -27.39 -19.40 -17.46
CA PHE A 408 -25.96 -19.26 -17.17
C PHE A 408 -25.45 -20.32 -16.19
N ILE A 409 -26.27 -20.68 -15.20
CA ILE A 409 -25.98 -21.73 -14.24
C ILE A 409 -25.95 -23.10 -14.94
N GLU A 410 -26.98 -23.39 -15.74
CA GLU A 410 -27.04 -24.64 -16.51
C GLU A 410 -25.84 -24.79 -17.47
N ALA A 411 -25.49 -23.71 -18.17
CA ALA A 411 -24.40 -23.64 -19.13
C ALA A 411 -23.00 -23.48 -18.50
N LYS A 412 -22.91 -23.37 -17.16
CA LYS A 412 -21.66 -23.24 -16.40
C LYS A 412 -20.81 -22.02 -16.78
N HIS A 413 -21.45 -20.89 -17.02
CA HIS A 413 -20.80 -19.66 -17.50
C HIS A 413 -19.69 -19.13 -16.58
N TRP A 414 -19.72 -19.47 -15.27
CA TRP A 414 -18.67 -19.13 -14.30
C TRP A 414 -17.26 -19.61 -14.68
N LYS A 415 -17.15 -20.64 -15.55
CA LYS A 415 -15.84 -21.12 -16.06
C LYS A 415 -15.09 -20.09 -16.90
N ALA A 416 -15.75 -19.03 -17.35
CA ALA A 416 -15.09 -17.94 -18.06
C ALA A 416 -14.39 -16.93 -17.15
N HIS A 417 -14.59 -17.01 -15.83
CA HIS A 417 -13.99 -16.10 -14.85
C HIS A 417 -14.25 -14.63 -15.17
N ASP A 418 -15.51 -14.31 -15.50
CA ASP A 418 -15.90 -13.01 -16.02
C ASP A 418 -16.32 -12.03 -14.90
N HIS A 419 -15.66 -10.87 -14.88
CA HIS A 419 -16.01 -9.76 -14.01
C HIS A 419 -17.44 -9.22 -14.18
N TRP A 420 -17.99 -9.16 -15.40
CA TRP A 420 -19.36 -8.64 -15.62
C TRP A 420 -20.42 -9.53 -14.98
N LEU A 421 -20.26 -10.85 -15.14
CA LEU A 421 -21.08 -11.83 -14.42
C LEU A 421 -20.94 -11.67 -12.90
N SER A 422 -19.73 -11.38 -12.40
CA SER A 422 -19.50 -11.12 -10.97
C SER A 422 -20.22 -9.86 -10.47
N TYR A 423 -20.18 -8.76 -11.23
CA TYR A 423 -20.94 -7.55 -10.92
C TYR A 423 -22.45 -7.82 -10.90
N CYS A 424 -22.95 -8.56 -11.89
CA CYS A 424 -24.36 -8.91 -11.96
C CYS A 424 -24.81 -9.80 -10.80
N VAL A 425 -24.04 -10.83 -10.43
CA VAL A 425 -24.31 -11.68 -9.26
C VAL A 425 -24.36 -10.85 -7.97
N ASN A 426 -23.44 -9.90 -7.81
CA ASN A 426 -23.41 -9.03 -6.64
C ASN A 426 -24.68 -8.16 -6.54
N GLU A 427 -25.23 -7.66 -7.65
CA GLU A 427 -26.53 -6.97 -7.64
C GLU A 427 -27.70 -7.94 -7.43
N LEU A 428 -27.69 -9.09 -8.13
CA LEU A 428 -28.79 -10.06 -8.08
C LEU A 428 -29.00 -10.60 -6.66
N THR A 429 -27.91 -10.93 -5.95
CA THR A 429 -27.95 -11.43 -4.57
C THR A 429 -28.52 -10.39 -3.58
N ARG A 430 -28.42 -9.08 -3.85
CA ARG A 430 -29.06 -8.03 -3.03
C ARG A 430 -30.58 -8.11 -3.05
N HIS A 431 -31.14 -8.52 -4.17
CA HIS A 431 -32.59 -8.55 -4.40
C HIS A 431 -33.17 -9.96 -4.25
N ARG A 432 -32.36 -10.99 -4.51
CA ARG A 432 -32.72 -12.41 -4.45
C ARG A 432 -31.52 -13.22 -3.92
N PRO A 433 -31.31 -13.30 -2.60
CA PRO A 433 -30.20 -14.04 -2.01
C PRO A 433 -30.51 -15.55 -2.06
N LEU A 434 -30.34 -16.17 -3.25
CA LEU A 434 -30.47 -17.61 -3.42
C LEU A 434 -29.08 -18.27 -3.40
N GLU A 435 -28.96 -19.40 -2.72
CA GLU A 435 -27.72 -20.18 -2.62
C GLU A 435 -27.10 -20.47 -4.01
N ALA A 436 -27.92 -20.75 -5.02
CA ALA A 436 -27.46 -21.00 -6.38
C ALA A 436 -26.68 -19.82 -7.00
N TYR A 437 -27.05 -18.58 -6.67
CA TYR A 437 -26.38 -17.38 -7.18
C TYR A 437 -25.05 -17.12 -6.45
N TYR A 438 -25.02 -17.34 -5.13
CA TYR A 438 -23.77 -17.28 -4.37
C TYR A 438 -22.78 -18.36 -4.85
N LYS A 439 -23.23 -19.61 -5.03
CA LYS A 439 -22.40 -20.68 -5.59
C LYS A 439 -21.84 -20.34 -6.96
N PHE A 440 -22.68 -19.82 -7.86
CA PHE A 440 -22.24 -19.36 -9.17
C PHE A 440 -21.14 -18.28 -9.03
N GLY A 441 -21.34 -17.29 -8.17
CA GLY A 441 -20.37 -16.24 -7.91
C GLY A 441 -19.05 -16.76 -7.36
N ILE A 442 -19.09 -17.69 -6.39
CA ILE A 442 -17.90 -18.32 -5.79
C ILE A 442 -17.11 -19.09 -6.86
N GLN A 443 -17.79 -19.91 -7.65
CA GLN A 443 -17.18 -20.71 -8.70
C GLN A 443 -16.53 -19.86 -9.79
N ASN A 444 -16.96 -18.60 -9.95
CA ASN A 444 -16.40 -17.67 -10.93
C ASN A 444 -14.99 -17.19 -10.56
N PHE A 445 -14.56 -17.24 -9.29
CA PHE A 445 -13.22 -16.76 -8.88
C PHE A 445 -12.40 -17.76 -8.04
N ALA A 446 -13.03 -18.63 -7.25
CA ALA A 446 -12.31 -19.40 -6.22
C ALA A 446 -11.21 -20.30 -6.79
N SER A 447 -11.47 -20.97 -7.91
CA SER A 447 -10.49 -21.82 -8.61
C SER A 447 -9.45 -21.04 -9.44
N TYR A 448 -9.58 -19.71 -9.52
CA TYR A 448 -8.77 -18.86 -10.39
C TYR A 448 -7.75 -18.02 -9.62
N LEU A 449 -7.69 -18.15 -8.29
CA LEU A 449 -6.83 -17.34 -7.42
C LEU A 449 -5.34 -17.47 -7.73
N ASP A 450 -4.84 -18.68 -8.02
CA ASP A 450 -3.42 -18.88 -8.41
C ASP A 450 -3.08 -18.10 -9.66
N PHE A 451 -3.95 -18.18 -10.67
CA PHE A 451 -3.78 -17.40 -11.89
C PHE A 451 -3.74 -15.90 -11.59
N VAL A 452 -4.59 -15.39 -10.70
CA VAL A 452 -4.60 -13.96 -10.32
C VAL A 452 -3.30 -13.53 -9.66
N VAL A 453 -2.75 -14.34 -8.75
CA VAL A 453 -1.49 -14.05 -8.04
C VAL A 453 -0.31 -14.09 -9.02
N ASP A 454 -0.18 -15.17 -9.78
CA ASP A 454 0.99 -15.45 -10.61
C ASP A 454 1.00 -14.65 -11.92
N ARG A 455 -0.12 -14.00 -12.28
CA ARG A 455 -0.23 -13.25 -13.53
C ARG A 455 0.78 -12.12 -13.58
N ILE A 456 1.79 -12.28 -14.44
CA ILE A 456 2.85 -11.27 -14.59
C ILE A 456 2.37 -9.97 -15.23
N THR A 457 1.36 -10.05 -16.09
CA THR A 457 0.77 -8.90 -16.78
C THR A 457 -0.22 -8.18 -15.89
N THR A 458 -0.49 -6.90 -16.16
CA THR A 458 -1.43 -6.10 -15.39
C THR A 458 -2.84 -6.69 -15.40
N PHE A 459 -3.45 -6.86 -16.58
CA PHE A 459 -4.78 -7.46 -16.76
C PHE A 459 -5.84 -6.87 -15.80
N PRO A 460 -6.30 -5.62 -16.06
CA PRO A 460 -7.08 -4.83 -15.11
C PRO A 460 -8.41 -5.45 -14.68
N THR A 461 -9.07 -6.21 -15.55
CA THR A 461 -10.34 -6.89 -15.23
C THR A 461 -10.22 -7.93 -14.12
N LEU A 462 -9.01 -8.40 -13.78
CA LEU A 462 -8.83 -9.24 -12.60
C LEU A 462 -9.06 -8.46 -11.30
N LEU A 463 -8.69 -7.17 -11.24
CA LEU A 463 -8.99 -6.36 -10.06
C LEU A 463 -10.50 -6.16 -9.94
N GLU A 464 -11.18 -5.88 -11.05
CA GLU A 464 -12.65 -5.77 -11.10
C GLU A 464 -13.33 -7.04 -10.60
N LEU A 465 -12.94 -8.21 -11.12
CA LEU A 465 -13.43 -9.51 -10.66
C LEU A 465 -13.25 -9.68 -9.15
N MET A 466 -12.05 -9.40 -8.63
CA MET A 466 -11.74 -9.56 -7.21
C MET A 466 -12.55 -8.58 -6.35
N THR A 467 -12.70 -7.32 -6.76
CA THR A 467 -13.51 -6.34 -6.00
C THR A 467 -15.01 -6.65 -6.03
N ALA A 468 -15.52 -7.19 -7.15
CA ALA A 468 -16.91 -7.64 -7.23
C ALA A 468 -17.16 -8.88 -6.35
N ALA A 469 -16.21 -9.83 -6.35
CA ALA A 469 -16.24 -10.99 -5.47
C ALA A 469 -16.16 -10.59 -4.00
N GLU A 470 -15.33 -9.60 -3.64
CA GLU A 470 -15.21 -9.11 -2.26
C GLU A 470 -16.55 -8.59 -1.73
N GLN A 471 -17.27 -7.77 -2.51
CA GLN A 471 -18.58 -7.26 -2.10
C GLN A 471 -19.60 -8.38 -1.88
N MET A 472 -19.54 -9.43 -2.69
CA MET A 472 -20.39 -10.61 -2.52
C MET A 472 -20.00 -11.42 -1.27
N ILE A 473 -18.71 -11.62 -1.01
CA ILE A 473 -18.20 -12.30 0.19
C ILE A 473 -18.63 -11.53 1.44
N SER A 474 -18.42 -10.21 1.48
CA SER A 474 -18.80 -9.35 2.59
C SER A 474 -20.30 -9.40 2.89
N ARG A 475 -21.14 -9.57 1.84
CA ARG A 475 -22.59 -9.81 2.00
C ARG A 475 -22.89 -11.23 2.51
N LEU A 476 -22.24 -12.23 1.92
CA LEU A 476 -22.42 -13.65 2.28
C LEU A 476 -22.10 -13.90 3.75
N GLN A 477 -21.09 -13.23 4.31
CA GLN A 477 -20.76 -13.28 5.74
C GLN A 477 -21.88 -12.82 6.67
N GLN A 478 -22.86 -12.06 6.16
CA GLN A 478 -23.98 -11.52 6.90
C GLN A 478 -25.30 -12.24 6.58
N GLU A 479 -25.29 -13.23 5.68
CA GLU A 479 -26.48 -13.91 5.17
C GLU A 479 -26.78 -15.19 5.99
N PRO A 480 -27.88 -15.23 6.77
CA PRO A 480 -28.16 -16.35 7.65
C PRO A 480 -28.38 -17.67 6.89
N GLY A 481 -27.74 -18.75 7.33
CA GLY A 481 -27.93 -20.09 6.76
C GLY A 481 -27.16 -20.35 5.46
N MET A 482 -26.21 -19.47 5.10
CA MET A 482 -25.31 -19.65 3.95
C MET A 482 -23.83 -19.75 4.35
N GLU A 483 -23.54 -19.91 5.65
CA GLU A 483 -22.18 -19.87 6.19
C GLU A 483 -21.29 -20.99 5.61
N HIS A 484 -21.88 -22.12 5.21
CA HIS A 484 -21.15 -23.25 4.60
C HIS A 484 -20.50 -22.89 3.27
N LEU A 485 -21.03 -21.91 2.53
CA LEU A 485 -20.47 -21.48 1.24
C LEU A 485 -19.11 -20.77 1.42
N LEU A 486 -18.86 -20.15 2.58
CA LEU A 486 -17.58 -19.51 2.86
C LEU A 486 -16.44 -20.54 2.94
N ALA A 487 -16.74 -21.79 3.32
CA ALA A 487 -15.74 -22.87 3.36
C ALA A 487 -15.26 -23.31 1.96
N GLU A 488 -15.97 -22.92 0.90
CA GLU A 488 -15.53 -23.14 -0.49
C GLU A 488 -14.47 -22.12 -0.95
N ILE A 489 -14.14 -21.13 -0.11
CA ILE A 489 -13.26 -20.02 -0.43
C ILE A 489 -12.03 -20.04 0.49
N ASP A 490 -10.84 -20.01 -0.12
CA ASP A 490 -9.61 -19.67 0.58
C ASP A 490 -9.56 -18.13 0.75
N LEU A 491 -10.07 -17.64 1.88
CA LEU A 491 -10.19 -16.21 2.16
C LEU A 491 -8.83 -15.51 2.25
N ASP A 492 -7.83 -16.14 2.86
CA ASP A 492 -6.50 -15.55 3.01
C ASP A 492 -5.84 -15.38 1.64
N LYS A 493 -5.91 -16.42 0.80
CA LYS A 493 -5.43 -16.36 -0.58
C LYS A 493 -6.21 -15.35 -1.42
N PHE A 494 -7.52 -15.25 -1.22
CA PHE A 494 -8.36 -14.27 -1.90
C PHE A 494 -7.91 -12.83 -1.61
N PHE A 495 -7.76 -12.46 -0.33
CA PHE A 495 -7.33 -11.11 0.03
C PHE A 495 -5.89 -10.83 -0.39
N HIS A 496 -4.99 -11.82 -0.29
CA HIS A 496 -3.65 -11.71 -0.86
C HIS A 496 -3.70 -11.40 -2.37
N ALA A 497 -4.51 -12.16 -3.13
CA ALA A 497 -4.67 -11.98 -4.57
C ALA A 497 -5.26 -10.60 -4.92
N LEU A 498 -6.25 -10.11 -4.18
CA LEU A 498 -6.87 -8.79 -4.36
C LEU A 498 -5.82 -7.68 -4.24
N HIS A 499 -5.07 -7.66 -3.14
CA HIS A 499 -4.06 -6.64 -2.87
C HIS A 499 -2.86 -6.73 -3.82
N ALA A 500 -2.36 -7.95 -4.07
CA ALA A 500 -1.29 -8.18 -5.04
C ALA A 500 -1.68 -7.71 -6.44
N ARG A 501 -2.96 -7.86 -6.82
CA ARG A 501 -3.45 -7.42 -8.12
C ARG A 501 -3.56 -5.91 -8.24
N ALA A 502 -4.10 -5.23 -7.24
CA ALA A 502 -4.10 -3.77 -7.20
C ALA A 502 -2.68 -3.19 -7.31
N GLN A 503 -1.73 -3.76 -6.57
CA GLN A 503 -0.32 -3.38 -6.66
C GLN A 503 0.30 -3.66 -8.04
N ARG A 504 -0.04 -4.79 -8.67
CA ARG A 504 0.48 -5.15 -9.99
C ARG A 504 0.07 -4.15 -11.07
N LEU A 505 -1.15 -3.62 -11.01
CA LEU A 505 -1.67 -2.67 -12.00
C LEU A 505 -0.82 -1.39 -12.11
N LEU A 506 -0.07 -1.02 -11.08
CA LEU A 506 0.84 0.12 -11.15
C LEU A 506 1.95 0.00 -12.21
N ASN A 507 2.22 -1.21 -12.72
CA ASN A 507 3.13 -1.45 -13.85
C ASN A 507 2.52 -1.13 -15.22
N GLY A 508 1.25 -0.73 -15.25
CA GLY A 508 0.53 -0.30 -16.44
C GLY A 508 0.08 1.15 -16.37
N HIS A 509 0.70 1.98 -15.52
CA HIS A 509 0.43 3.41 -15.44
C HIS A 509 1.58 4.21 -16.06
N PHE A 510 1.25 5.20 -16.89
CA PHE A 510 2.21 6.13 -17.47
C PHE A 510 2.62 7.20 -16.47
N TRP A 511 3.45 6.79 -15.51
CA TRP A 511 4.15 7.72 -14.64
C TRP A 511 5.08 8.63 -15.46
N PRO A 512 5.32 9.88 -15.06
CA PRO A 512 6.23 10.79 -15.75
C PRO A 512 7.62 10.17 -16.03
N GLU A 513 8.19 9.43 -15.06
CA GLU A 513 9.48 8.76 -15.18
C GLU A 513 9.55 7.65 -16.24
N LEU A 514 8.40 7.18 -16.73
CA LEU A 514 8.29 6.20 -17.82
C LEU A 514 7.82 6.88 -19.11
N ALA A 515 6.80 7.73 -19.02
CA ALA A 515 6.19 8.42 -20.15
C ALA A 515 7.22 9.27 -20.91
N MET A 516 8.18 9.87 -20.18
CA MET A 516 9.23 10.71 -20.77
C MET A 516 10.02 10.05 -21.89
N TYR A 517 10.14 8.71 -21.93
CA TYR A 517 10.90 8.02 -22.96
C TYR A 517 10.12 7.78 -24.28
N PHE A 518 8.82 8.04 -24.31
CA PHE A 518 7.96 7.82 -25.47
C PHE A 518 7.94 9.03 -26.40
N ALA A 519 7.40 8.86 -27.61
CA ALA A 519 7.49 9.87 -28.67
C ALA A 519 6.84 11.22 -28.29
N ASN A 520 5.73 11.18 -27.55
CA ASN A 520 4.99 12.34 -27.09
C ASN A 520 4.48 12.10 -25.66
N PRO A 521 5.26 12.44 -24.62
CA PRO A 521 4.91 12.13 -23.25
C PRO A 521 3.62 12.83 -22.77
N ALA A 522 3.39 14.07 -23.19
CA ALA A 522 2.21 14.86 -22.79
C ALA A 522 0.89 14.17 -23.17
N LYS A 523 0.85 13.44 -24.29
CA LYS A 523 -0.35 12.73 -24.74
C LYS A 523 -0.70 11.50 -23.93
N ILE A 524 0.20 10.95 -23.12
CA ILE A 524 0.02 9.64 -22.47
C ILE A 524 0.23 9.68 -20.96
N THR A 525 0.89 10.72 -20.44
CA THR A 525 1.20 10.85 -19.01
C THR A 525 -0.08 10.82 -18.18
N GLY A 526 -0.05 10.04 -17.11
CA GLY A 526 -1.20 9.87 -16.22
C GLY A 526 -2.26 8.87 -16.72
N SER A 527 -2.08 8.31 -17.92
CA SER A 527 -2.93 7.26 -18.48
C SER A 527 -2.53 5.86 -18.03
N PHE A 528 -3.31 4.85 -18.45
CA PHE A 528 -2.99 3.44 -18.29
C PHE A 528 -2.71 2.76 -19.65
N PHE A 529 -1.91 1.70 -19.63
CA PHE A 529 -1.48 0.99 -20.83
C PHE A 529 -1.40 -0.53 -20.66
N ILE A 530 -1.39 -1.23 -21.78
CA ILE A 530 -1.11 -2.67 -21.84
C ILE A 530 0.30 -2.92 -22.36
N ARG A 531 1.22 -3.25 -21.44
CA ARG A 531 2.66 -3.38 -21.72
C ARG A 531 2.95 -4.33 -22.88
N HIS A 532 2.38 -5.54 -22.83
CA HIS A 532 2.57 -6.56 -23.85
C HIS A 532 1.84 -6.26 -25.16
N HIS A 533 1.09 -5.16 -25.29
CA HIS A 533 0.55 -4.66 -26.56
C HIS A 533 1.33 -3.42 -27.05
N ALA A 534 2.66 -3.42 -26.87
CA ALA A 534 3.50 -2.27 -27.23
C ALA A 534 3.08 -0.98 -26.52
N PHE A 535 2.80 -1.09 -25.21
CA PHE A 535 2.38 0.03 -24.36
C PHE A 535 1.16 0.78 -24.89
N ARG A 536 0.31 0.11 -25.67
CA ARG A 536 -0.91 0.69 -26.24
C ARG A 536 -1.76 1.31 -25.13
N VAL A 537 -2.30 2.48 -25.46
CA VAL A 537 -3.35 3.15 -24.69
C VAL A 537 -4.59 3.18 -25.56
N ARG A 538 -5.68 2.59 -25.09
CA ARG A 538 -7.02 2.77 -25.66
C ARG A 538 -7.96 3.20 -24.55
N ILE A 539 -9.05 3.87 -24.91
CA ILE A 539 -10.08 4.25 -23.94
C ILE A 539 -10.54 3.06 -23.08
N ASP A 540 -10.66 1.87 -23.68
CA ASP A 540 -11.01 0.65 -22.95
C ASP A 540 -9.86 0.00 -22.18
N ASP A 541 -8.61 0.27 -22.55
CA ASP A 541 -7.50 -0.11 -21.67
C ASP A 541 -7.54 0.77 -20.41
N VAL A 542 -7.99 2.02 -20.48
CA VAL A 542 -8.05 2.95 -19.34
C VAL A 542 -9.32 2.74 -18.50
N GLU A 543 -10.46 2.45 -19.12
CA GLU A 543 -11.75 2.22 -18.45
C GLU A 543 -11.64 1.10 -17.40
N HIS A 544 -11.06 -0.05 -17.75
CA HIS A 544 -10.96 -1.19 -16.85
C HIS A 544 -10.03 -0.93 -15.65
N TYR A 545 -8.95 -0.14 -15.83
CA TYR A 545 -8.14 0.28 -14.69
C TYR A 545 -8.91 1.24 -13.79
N LEU A 546 -9.68 2.17 -14.37
CA LEU A 546 -10.48 3.12 -13.61
C LEU A 546 -11.55 2.42 -12.78
N SER A 547 -12.40 1.60 -13.39
CA SER A 547 -13.45 0.86 -12.67
C SER A 547 -12.85 -0.02 -11.57
N GLY A 548 -11.76 -0.75 -11.86
CA GLY A 548 -11.05 -1.55 -10.86
C GLY A 548 -10.49 -0.74 -9.70
N PHE A 549 -9.85 0.42 -9.97
CA PHE A 549 -9.31 1.27 -8.91
C PHE A 549 -10.39 2.04 -8.14
N VAL A 550 -11.51 2.42 -8.76
CA VAL A 550 -12.66 3.01 -8.06
C VAL A 550 -13.27 1.98 -7.11
N ALA A 551 -13.49 0.76 -7.57
CA ALA A 551 -14.00 -0.33 -6.72
C ALA A 551 -13.04 -0.66 -5.58
N TYR A 552 -11.74 -0.72 -5.86
CA TYR A 552 -10.71 -0.95 -4.83
C TYR A 552 -10.59 0.21 -3.84
N LEU A 553 -10.73 1.47 -4.30
CA LEU A 553 -10.79 2.64 -3.44
C LEU A 553 -11.99 2.58 -2.50
N ASN A 554 -13.16 2.17 -3.00
CA ASN A 554 -14.35 1.98 -2.20
C ASN A 554 -14.15 0.87 -1.16
N TYR A 555 -13.52 -0.25 -1.53
CA TYR A 555 -13.12 -1.29 -0.58
C TYR A 555 -12.17 -0.76 0.50
N LEU A 556 -11.09 -0.06 0.13
CA LEU A 556 -10.15 0.51 1.10
C LEU A 556 -10.83 1.54 2.01
N ASN A 557 -11.71 2.37 1.47
CA ASN A 557 -12.50 3.32 2.26
C ASN A 557 -13.50 2.62 3.16
N ALA A 558 -14.08 1.49 2.73
CA ALA A 558 -14.96 0.66 3.56
C ALA A 558 -14.17 -0.05 4.66
N GLN A 559 -12.94 -0.50 4.41
CA GLN A 559 -12.06 -1.06 5.46
C GLN A 559 -11.60 0.03 6.45
N HIS A 560 -11.27 1.22 5.94
CA HIS A 560 -10.94 2.39 6.78
C HIS A 560 -12.17 3.00 7.46
N GLY A 561 -13.37 2.79 6.91
CA GLY A 561 -14.68 3.24 7.40
C GLY A 561 -15.47 2.20 8.19
N ALA A 562 -15.04 0.93 8.17
CA ALA A 562 -15.44 -0.14 9.09
C ALA A 562 -14.84 0.08 10.49
N VAL A 563 -13.98 1.09 10.63
CA VAL A 563 -13.94 1.98 11.79
C VAL A 563 -15.25 2.78 11.83
N SER A 564 -16.37 2.12 12.15
CA SER A 564 -17.70 2.67 12.45
C SER A 564 -17.95 4.10 11.97
N SER A 565 -18.61 4.25 10.81
CA SER A 565 -19.47 5.42 10.58
C SER A 565 -20.87 5.16 11.14
N THR A 566 -20.94 4.84 12.44
CA THR A 566 -22.05 5.37 13.23
C THR A 566 -21.85 6.89 13.29
N PRO A 567 -22.89 7.75 13.33
CA PRO A 567 -22.70 9.20 13.46
C PRO A 567 -22.13 9.55 14.86
N GLY A 568 -20.85 9.27 15.07
CA GLY A 568 -20.09 9.70 16.23
C GLY A 568 -19.94 11.21 16.17
N ARG A 569 -20.29 11.88 17.27
CA ARG A 569 -20.30 13.34 17.42
C ARG A 569 -18.94 13.94 17.01
N LYS A 570 -19.00 15.00 16.19
CA LYS A 570 -17.86 15.64 15.51
C LYS A 570 -17.41 16.92 16.20
N TRP A 571 -16.16 17.33 15.96
CA TRP A 571 -15.70 18.67 16.35
C TRP A 571 -16.47 19.73 15.55
N SER A 572 -17.17 20.64 16.22
CA SER A 572 -17.76 21.83 15.59
C SER A 572 -16.83 23.03 15.74
N ALA A 573 -17.05 24.05 14.90
CA ALA A 573 -16.30 25.31 14.99
C ALA A 573 -16.40 25.95 16.38
N SER A 574 -17.59 25.94 16.99
CA SER A 574 -17.83 26.51 18.32
C SER A 574 -17.16 25.72 19.44
N VAL A 575 -17.14 24.39 19.34
CA VAL A 575 -16.48 23.52 20.33
C VAL A 575 -14.98 23.73 20.28
N ILE A 576 -14.35 23.70 19.09
CA ILE A 576 -12.90 23.92 18.98
C ILE A 576 -12.55 25.30 19.52
N GLN A 577 -13.27 26.36 19.09
CA GLN A 577 -13.03 27.72 19.57
C GLN A 577 -13.09 27.83 21.09
N SER A 578 -14.11 27.24 21.72
CA SER A 578 -14.29 27.24 23.17
C SER A 578 -13.20 26.45 23.89
N VAL A 579 -12.83 25.27 23.38
CA VAL A 579 -11.85 24.38 24.02
C VAL A 579 -10.45 24.97 23.93
N THR A 580 -10.08 25.55 22.79
CA THR A 580 -8.75 26.14 22.59
C THR A 580 -8.66 27.59 23.06
N GLN A 581 -9.78 28.19 23.47
CA GLN A 581 -9.89 29.64 23.75
C GLN A 581 -9.38 30.49 22.58
N GLY A 582 -9.62 30.02 21.36
CA GLY A 582 -9.14 30.63 20.13
C GLY A 582 -10.12 31.66 19.55
N THR A 583 -9.65 32.39 18.55
CA THR A 583 -10.47 33.31 17.75
C THR A 583 -10.33 32.94 16.28
N TRP A 584 -11.44 32.74 15.58
CA TRP A 584 -11.40 32.48 14.14
C TRP A 584 -10.99 33.75 13.40
N LEU A 585 -9.84 33.71 12.75
CA LEU A 585 -9.37 34.73 11.81
C LEU A 585 -10.14 34.61 10.50
N THR A 586 -10.26 33.37 10.03
CA THR A 586 -11.11 32.99 8.90
C THR A 586 -12.14 31.99 9.43
N PRO A 587 -13.41 32.40 9.61
CA PRO A 587 -14.43 31.51 10.17
C PRO A 587 -14.82 30.42 9.17
N PRO A 588 -15.10 29.19 9.64
CA PRO A 588 -15.61 28.13 8.78
C PRO A 588 -17.07 28.39 8.35
N PRO A 589 -17.52 27.78 7.24
CA PRO A 589 -18.92 27.89 6.80
C PRO A 589 -19.90 27.28 7.82
N SER A 590 -21.17 27.67 7.73
CA SER A 590 -22.23 27.11 8.59
C SER A 590 -22.32 25.59 8.45
N GLY A 591 -22.47 24.88 9.58
CA GLY A 591 -22.52 23.41 9.60
C GLY A 591 -21.17 22.70 9.47
N TRP A 592 -20.05 23.44 9.43
CA TRP A 592 -18.72 22.85 9.36
C TRP A 592 -18.42 21.93 10.55
N THR A 593 -17.76 20.81 10.25
CA THR A 593 -17.29 19.86 11.25
C THR A 593 -15.92 19.30 10.89
N ALA A 594 -15.17 18.86 11.90
CA ALA A 594 -13.93 18.13 11.74
C ALA A 594 -13.97 16.77 12.46
N ASN A 595 -13.18 15.84 11.94
CA ASN A 595 -13.11 14.45 12.38
C ASN A 595 -11.94 14.19 13.32
N GLY A 596 -11.01 15.13 13.45
CA GLY A 596 -9.84 14.93 14.28
C GLY A 596 -8.82 16.07 14.21
N LEU A 597 -7.68 15.83 14.83
CA LEU A 597 -6.54 16.75 14.88
C LEU A 597 -5.37 16.12 14.10
N CYS A 598 -4.44 16.92 13.59
CA CYS A 598 -3.21 16.44 13.00
C CYS A 598 -2.03 17.37 13.34
N ILE A 599 -0.96 16.77 13.85
CA ILE A 599 0.29 17.48 14.21
C ILE A 599 1.51 16.92 13.48
N TYR A 600 1.33 15.93 12.61
CA TYR A 600 2.40 15.24 11.88
C TYR A 600 1.94 14.91 10.45
N ALA A 601 2.61 15.48 9.44
CA ALA A 601 2.14 15.47 8.05
C ALA A 601 1.86 14.06 7.46
N PRO A 602 2.73 13.05 7.67
CA PRO A 602 2.47 11.69 7.18
C PRO A 602 1.24 11.02 7.78
N ALA A 603 0.69 11.56 8.87
CA ALA A 603 -0.50 11.04 9.53
C ALA A 603 -1.78 11.83 9.20
N MET A 604 -1.71 12.74 8.23
CA MET A 604 -2.85 13.56 7.82
C MET A 604 -3.98 12.70 7.26
N ARG A 605 -5.22 12.99 7.69
CA ARG A 605 -6.45 12.37 7.19
C ARG A 605 -7.44 13.44 6.78
N ALA A 606 -8.29 13.13 5.81
CA ALA A 606 -9.35 14.04 5.38
C ALA A 606 -10.29 14.37 6.55
N GLY A 607 -10.66 15.65 6.66
CA GLY A 607 -11.50 16.14 7.75
C GLY A 607 -10.76 16.47 9.05
N ASN A 608 -9.44 16.30 9.13
CA ASN A 608 -8.66 16.74 10.29
C ASN A 608 -8.41 18.25 10.26
N VAL A 609 -8.42 18.88 11.43
CA VAL A 609 -7.81 20.19 11.65
C VAL A 609 -6.31 20.00 11.85
N VAL A 610 -5.49 20.86 11.25
CA VAL A 610 -4.04 20.81 11.42
C VAL A 610 -3.58 21.90 12.37
N VAL A 611 -2.59 21.58 13.20
CA VAL A 611 -1.87 22.59 13.98
C VAL A 611 -0.66 23.06 13.16
N ALA A 612 -0.60 24.35 12.85
CA ALA A 612 0.50 24.97 12.14
C ALA A 612 1.68 25.26 13.06
N ARG A 613 2.87 24.98 12.56
CA ARG A 613 4.14 25.36 13.18
C ARG A 613 4.67 26.63 12.51
N VAL A 614 4.87 27.68 13.30
CA VAL A 614 5.30 29.01 12.83
C VAL A 614 6.79 29.23 13.12
N GLY A 615 7.26 28.91 14.33
CA GLY A 615 8.68 29.02 14.72
C GLY A 615 9.43 27.69 14.88
N GLU A 616 10.75 27.76 14.97
CA GLU A 616 11.58 26.64 15.42
C GLU A 616 11.30 26.36 16.91
N GLY A 617 10.73 25.19 17.20
CA GLY A 617 10.36 24.76 18.55
C GLY A 617 8.86 24.54 18.76
N ASP A 618 8.00 25.14 17.93
CA ASP A 618 6.55 24.93 18.03
C ASP A 618 6.16 23.52 17.55
N ARG A 619 5.05 23.02 18.08
CA ARG A 619 4.47 21.71 17.72
C ARG A 619 3.54 21.89 16.52
N GLY A 620 3.54 20.91 15.62
CA GLY A 620 2.65 20.90 14.47
C GLY A 620 3.41 20.82 13.16
N ILE A 621 2.75 21.20 12.09
CA ILE A 621 3.22 21.04 10.72
C ILE A 621 3.59 22.42 10.15
N PRO A 622 4.78 22.59 9.53
CA PRO A 622 5.14 23.88 8.94
C PRO A 622 4.07 24.39 7.98
N VAL A 623 3.76 25.68 8.01
CA VAL A 623 2.80 26.32 7.09
C VAL A 623 3.13 26.01 5.63
N SER A 624 4.43 26.01 5.27
CA SER A 624 4.91 25.63 3.94
C SER A 624 4.52 24.21 3.54
N VAL A 625 4.58 23.26 4.48
CA VAL A 625 4.16 21.87 4.26
C VAL A 625 2.64 21.78 4.16
N ILE A 626 1.89 22.49 5.02
CA ILE A 626 0.41 22.53 4.97
C ILE A 626 -0.10 22.97 3.59
N ARG A 627 0.53 24.01 3.01
CA ARG A 627 0.17 24.52 1.67
C ARG A 627 0.43 23.51 0.55
N GLN A 628 1.36 22.58 0.77
CA GLN A 628 1.77 21.57 -0.21
C GLN A 628 1.12 20.19 0.03
N MET A 629 0.32 20.04 1.09
CA MET A 629 -0.35 18.76 1.37
C MET A 629 -1.38 18.42 0.28
N HIS A 630 -1.31 17.18 -0.21
CA HIS A 630 -2.32 16.63 -1.10
C HIS A 630 -3.71 16.55 -0.44
N THR A 631 -3.77 16.18 0.84
CA THR A 631 -5.02 16.18 1.61
C THR A 631 -5.18 17.53 2.30
N ARG A 632 -6.14 18.34 1.83
CA ARG A 632 -6.45 19.63 2.45
C ARG A 632 -7.02 19.43 3.86
N PRO A 633 -6.58 20.22 4.85
CA PRO A 633 -7.16 20.17 6.20
C PRO A 633 -8.55 20.78 6.22
N ALA A 634 -9.38 20.36 7.18
CA ALA A 634 -10.68 20.97 7.41
C ALA A 634 -10.56 22.39 7.97
N GLY A 635 -9.45 22.69 8.64
CA GLY A 635 -9.10 24.00 9.19
C GLY A 635 -7.68 23.97 9.77
N VAL A 636 -7.17 25.13 10.17
CA VAL A 636 -5.82 25.30 10.72
C VAL A 636 -5.89 26.00 12.07
N ILE A 637 -5.16 25.49 13.07
CA ILE A 637 -4.92 26.12 14.36
C ILE A 637 -3.49 26.67 14.36
N THR A 638 -3.32 27.94 14.70
CA THR A 638 -2.01 28.62 14.59
C THR A 638 -1.85 29.71 15.64
N THR A 639 -0.61 30.03 15.97
CA THR A 639 -0.23 31.22 16.78
C THR A 639 0.07 32.45 15.92
N ASP A 640 0.13 32.30 14.61
CA ASP A 640 0.39 33.41 13.68
C ASP A 640 -0.92 34.19 13.40
N PRO A 641 -1.04 35.45 13.86
CA PRO A 641 -2.24 36.27 13.67
C PRO A 641 -2.48 36.67 12.21
N ASP A 642 -1.45 36.56 11.35
CA ASP A 642 -1.50 36.93 9.94
C ASP A 642 -1.57 35.69 9.01
N ALA A 643 -1.67 34.49 9.59
CA ALA A 643 -1.67 33.23 8.86
C ALA A 643 -2.79 33.12 7.81
N GLN A 644 -3.88 33.88 7.98
CA GLN A 644 -4.97 33.98 7.02
C GLN A 644 -4.46 34.33 5.61
N ALA A 645 -3.54 35.30 5.49
CA ALA A 645 -2.98 35.75 4.22
C ALA A 645 -2.10 34.70 3.51
N GLN A 646 -1.71 33.64 4.22
CA GLN A 646 -0.91 32.53 3.67
C GLN A 646 -1.76 31.28 3.39
N LEU A 647 -3.02 31.27 3.87
CA LEU A 647 -3.92 30.12 3.93
C LEU A 647 -5.33 30.48 3.42
N ASP A 648 -5.44 31.45 2.50
CA ASP A 648 -6.64 32.22 2.08
C ASP A 648 -7.93 31.43 1.71
N ASP A 649 -7.91 30.09 1.72
CA ASP A 649 -9.03 29.21 1.39
C ASP A 649 -9.44 28.27 2.55
N LEU A 650 -8.85 28.43 3.74
CA LEU A 650 -9.07 27.53 4.89
C LEU A 650 -9.63 28.28 6.10
N PRO A 651 -10.48 27.63 6.90
CA PRO A 651 -10.79 28.13 8.23
C PRO A 651 -9.52 28.21 9.08
N VAL A 652 -9.21 29.38 9.63
CA VAL A 652 -8.00 29.62 10.45
C VAL A 652 -8.42 30.07 11.84
N LEU A 653 -8.05 29.28 12.85
CA LEU A 653 -8.24 29.56 14.25
C LEU A 653 -6.91 30.02 14.86
N HIS A 654 -6.87 31.27 15.31
CA HIS A 654 -5.75 31.80 16.08
C HIS A 654 -5.87 31.40 17.54
N VAL A 655 -4.78 30.92 18.12
CA VAL A 655 -4.65 30.54 19.54
C VAL A 655 -3.38 31.14 20.13
N ALA A 656 -3.36 31.36 21.45
CA ALA A 656 -2.19 31.89 22.13
C ALA A 656 -1.01 30.89 22.19
N ASP A 657 -1.30 29.59 22.28
CA ASP A 657 -0.30 28.53 22.35
C ASP A 657 -0.84 27.25 21.67
N THR A 658 -0.14 26.77 20.64
CA THR A 658 -0.55 25.58 19.88
C THR A 658 -0.39 24.28 20.69
N GLY A 659 0.61 24.20 21.57
CA GLY A 659 0.81 23.07 22.47
C GLY A 659 -0.34 22.92 23.45
N GLU A 660 -0.72 24.00 24.13
CA GLU A 660 -1.86 23.99 25.05
C GLU A 660 -3.19 23.78 24.32
N ALA A 661 -3.36 24.28 23.08
CA ALA A 661 -4.52 23.96 22.25
C ALA A 661 -4.61 22.44 21.94
N ILE A 662 -3.52 21.79 21.55
CA ILE A 662 -3.47 20.33 21.34
C ILE A 662 -3.90 19.60 22.61
N LEU A 663 -3.34 20.00 23.76
CA LEU A 663 -3.60 19.36 25.04
C LEU A 663 -5.05 19.53 25.49
N ALA A 664 -5.60 20.73 25.35
CA ALA A 664 -6.99 21.05 25.65
C ALA A 664 -7.96 20.24 24.79
N MET A 665 -7.70 20.13 23.48
CA MET A 665 -8.51 19.30 22.58
C MET A 665 -8.48 17.82 22.98
N GLY A 666 -7.30 17.28 23.30
CA GLY A 666 -7.19 15.89 23.76
C GLY A 666 -7.93 15.63 25.08
N ALA A 667 -7.79 16.55 26.05
CA ALA A 667 -8.47 16.45 27.33
C ALA A 667 -10.00 16.56 27.18
N TYR A 668 -10.48 17.47 26.33
CA TYR A 668 -11.90 17.61 26.03
C TYR A 668 -12.44 16.35 25.36
N ALA A 669 -11.76 15.84 24.32
CA ALA A 669 -12.17 14.60 23.66
C ALA A 669 -12.27 13.43 24.64
N ARG A 670 -11.28 13.27 25.53
CA ARG A 670 -11.33 12.23 26.56
C ARG A 670 -12.54 12.36 27.49
N GLN A 671 -12.93 13.58 27.85
CA GLN A 671 -14.11 13.81 28.69
C GLN A 671 -15.41 13.42 27.98
N GLN A 672 -15.47 13.55 26.65
CA GLN A 672 -16.65 13.17 25.87
C GLN A 672 -16.72 11.67 25.56
N MET A 673 -15.60 10.95 25.65
CA MET A 673 -15.53 9.53 25.34
C MET A 673 -16.33 8.67 26.31
N SER A 674 -17.21 7.81 25.77
CA SER A 674 -17.97 6.81 26.54
C SER A 674 -17.24 5.48 26.68
N GLY A 675 -16.31 5.18 25.78
CA GLY A 675 -15.55 3.94 25.76
C GLY A 675 -14.57 3.77 26.90
N THR A 676 -14.11 2.53 27.07
CA THR A 676 -13.09 2.16 28.05
C THR A 676 -11.70 2.46 27.51
N VAL A 677 -10.93 3.28 28.24
CA VAL A 677 -9.55 3.62 27.88
C VAL A 677 -8.59 2.73 28.66
N LEU A 678 -7.77 1.97 27.94
CA LEU A 678 -6.71 1.13 28.47
C LEU A 678 -5.36 1.79 28.17
N ALA A 679 -4.52 2.00 29.18
CA ALA A 679 -3.20 2.62 29.02
C ALA A 679 -2.08 1.64 29.34
N VAL A 680 -1.18 1.42 28.38
CA VAL A 680 -0.05 0.50 28.50
C VAL A 680 1.24 1.28 28.77
N THR A 681 1.95 0.93 29.85
CA THR A 681 3.27 1.49 30.15
C THR A 681 4.29 0.42 30.55
N GLY A 682 5.54 0.85 30.70
CA GLY A 682 6.70 0.04 31.07
C GLY A 682 7.95 0.34 30.25
N SER A 683 9.05 -0.34 30.55
CA SER A 683 10.34 -0.08 29.91
C SER A 683 10.44 -0.74 28.53
N ALA A 684 9.96 -1.97 28.37
CA ALA A 684 9.95 -2.72 27.10
C ALA A 684 8.60 -3.41 26.84
N GLY A 685 8.29 -3.75 25.58
CA GLY A 685 7.10 -4.55 25.24
C GLY A 685 5.78 -3.77 25.05
N LYS A 686 5.75 -2.46 25.35
CA LYS A 686 4.54 -1.62 25.26
C LYS A 686 3.83 -1.70 23.90
N THR A 687 4.52 -1.38 22.81
CA THR A 687 3.94 -1.32 21.47
C THR A 687 3.38 -2.68 21.02
N THR A 688 4.10 -3.76 21.33
CA THR A 688 3.66 -5.12 21.04
C THR A 688 2.40 -5.47 21.83
N LEU A 689 2.35 -5.15 23.13
CA LEU A 689 1.17 -5.37 23.94
C LEU A 689 -0.01 -4.50 23.49
N VAL A 690 0.21 -3.24 23.10
CA VAL A 690 -0.84 -2.39 22.52
C VAL A 690 -1.41 -3.02 21.27
N ALA A 691 -0.58 -3.48 20.33
CA ALA A 691 -1.06 -4.14 19.11
C ALA A 691 -1.83 -5.44 19.40
N MET A 692 -1.29 -6.31 20.26
CA MET A 692 -1.93 -7.57 20.63
C MET A 692 -3.25 -7.35 21.38
N LEU A 693 -3.28 -6.40 22.30
CA LEU A 693 -4.48 -6.03 23.05
C LEU A 693 -5.53 -5.40 22.14
N SER A 694 -5.13 -4.52 21.23
CA SER A 694 -6.05 -3.90 20.27
C SER A 694 -6.69 -4.92 19.33
N ASP A 695 -5.91 -5.87 18.80
CA ASP A 695 -6.45 -6.95 17.96
C ASP A 695 -7.39 -7.88 18.75
N ALA A 696 -7.02 -8.26 19.98
CA ALA A 696 -7.86 -9.08 20.83
C ALA A 696 -9.18 -8.38 21.20
N LEU A 697 -9.16 -7.09 21.52
CA LEU A 697 -10.36 -6.34 21.90
C LEU A 697 -11.32 -6.09 20.73
N ASN A 698 -10.84 -6.13 19.48
CA ASN A 698 -11.72 -6.07 18.30
C ASN A 698 -12.74 -7.21 18.23
N ALA A 699 -12.52 -8.31 18.94
CA ALA A 699 -13.50 -9.38 19.07
C ALA A 699 -14.76 -8.98 19.85
N TYR A 700 -14.71 -7.89 20.64
CA TYR A 700 -15.81 -7.42 21.49
C TYR A 700 -16.37 -6.05 21.06
N GLY A 701 -15.85 -5.50 19.98
CA GLY A 701 -16.24 -4.19 19.46
C GLY A 701 -15.04 -3.37 18.99
N GLN A 702 -15.32 -2.31 18.25
CA GLN A 702 -14.31 -1.47 17.63
C GLN A 702 -13.28 -0.97 18.66
N THR A 703 -12.00 -1.13 18.32
CA THR A 703 -10.88 -0.67 19.15
C THR A 703 -10.04 0.35 18.41
N ALA A 704 -9.82 1.51 19.02
CA ALA A 704 -8.83 2.47 18.59
C ALA A 704 -7.51 2.28 19.36
N ALA A 705 -6.38 2.65 18.74
CA ALA A 705 -5.06 2.52 19.35
C ALA A 705 -4.20 3.77 19.11
N SER A 706 -3.14 3.96 19.90
CA SER A 706 -2.12 4.96 19.63
C SER A 706 -1.51 4.77 18.24
N ALA A 707 -1.58 5.81 17.41
CA ALA A 707 -0.92 5.87 16.12
C ALA A 707 0.56 6.28 16.29
N PHE A 708 1.46 5.62 15.55
CA PHE A 708 2.90 5.92 15.54
C PHE A 708 3.53 5.89 16.96
N ASN A 709 4.69 6.53 17.13
CA ASN A 709 5.32 6.73 18.44
C ASN A 709 4.73 7.92 19.23
N ALA A 710 3.44 8.23 19.04
CA ALA A 710 2.78 9.38 19.66
C ALA A 710 2.33 9.09 21.11
N ASN A 711 3.29 8.74 21.97
CA ASN A 711 3.11 8.21 23.32
C ASN A 711 3.45 9.19 24.47
N LEU A 712 3.75 10.45 24.12
CA LEU A 712 3.95 11.59 25.03
C LEU A 712 2.69 12.47 25.11
N PRO A 713 2.54 13.42 26.07
CA PRO A 713 1.28 14.13 26.31
C PRO A 713 0.61 14.71 25.05
N HIS A 714 1.34 15.42 24.20
CA HIS A 714 0.80 16.00 22.96
C HIS A 714 0.40 14.94 21.93
N GLY A 715 1.16 13.83 21.85
CA GLY A 715 0.83 12.71 20.97
C GLY A 715 -0.42 11.96 21.43
N LEU A 716 -0.56 11.77 22.75
CA LEU A 716 -1.77 11.21 23.36
C LEU A 716 -2.98 12.12 23.11
N SER A 717 -2.84 13.42 23.31
CA SER A 717 -3.89 14.38 23.04
C SER A 717 -4.31 14.40 21.57
N TRP A 718 -3.34 14.32 20.66
CA TRP A 718 -3.62 14.18 19.22
C TRP A 718 -4.40 12.91 18.91
N ASN A 719 -3.99 11.76 19.45
CA ASN A 719 -4.72 10.50 19.29
C ASN A 719 -6.15 10.62 19.81
N LEU A 720 -6.33 11.06 21.06
CA LEU A 720 -7.64 11.23 21.69
C LEU A 720 -8.53 12.19 20.92
N ALA A 721 -7.99 13.31 20.44
CA ALA A 721 -8.74 14.27 19.64
C ALA A 721 -9.18 13.72 18.26
N SER A 722 -8.62 12.59 17.81
CA SER A 722 -8.88 12.00 16.50
C SER A 722 -9.63 10.67 16.55
N ILE A 723 -9.98 10.20 17.76
CA ILE A 723 -10.74 8.96 17.98
C ILE A 723 -12.21 9.33 18.19
N ASN A 724 -13.11 8.57 17.55
CA ASN A 724 -14.56 8.74 17.73
C ASN A 724 -14.93 8.52 19.19
N TRP A 725 -15.72 9.44 19.76
CA TRP A 725 -16.01 9.45 21.21
C TRP A 725 -16.82 8.23 21.68
N ASP A 726 -17.54 7.57 20.78
CA ASP A 726 -18.32 6.36 21.03
C ASP A 726 -17.54 5.06 20.81
N THR A 727 -16.25 5.13 20.46
CA THR A 727 -15.40 3.94 20.27
C THR A 727 -15.38 3.11 21.57
N PRO A 728 -15.84 1.84 21.58
CA PRO A 728 -15.96 1.03 22.80
C PRO A 728 -14.65 0.86 23.57
N HIS A 729 -13.53 0.69 22.84
CA HIS A 729 -12.22 0.43 23.42
C HIS A 729 -11.17 1.38 22.84
N VAL A 730 -10.34 1.96 23.70
CA VAL A 730 -9.21 2.81 23.27
C VAL A 730 -7.95 2.35 23.99
N VAL A 731 -6.95 1.90 23.25
CA VAL A 731 -5.68 1.39 23.81
C VAL A 731 -4.55 2.39 23.56
N LEU A 732 -4.04 3.00 24.62
CA LEU A 732 -3.02 4.04 24.54
C LEU A 732 -1.65 3.53 24.98
N GLU A 733 -0.63 3.75 24.17
CA GLU A 733 0.77 3.61 24.60
C GLU A 733 1.21 4.85 25.37
N VAL A 734 1.68 4.69 26.62
CA VAL A 734 2.13 5.82 27.46
C VAL A 734 3.61 5.69 27.82
N ALA A 735 4.42 6.61 27.31
CA ALA A 735 5.85 6.72 27.62
C ALA A 735 6.10 7.49 28.93
N VAL A 736 7.32 7.37 29.46
CA VAL A 736 7.69 7.94 30.77
C VAL A 736 7.81 9.47 30.77
N GLY A 737 8.00 10.09 29.60
CA GLY A 737 8.17 11.54 29.47
C GLY A 737 6.92 12.31 29.91
N ASN A 738 7.05 13.07 31.01
CA ASN A 738 5.96 13.82 31.66
C ASN A 738 4.73 12.95 31.95
N MET A 739 4.94 11.83 32.64
CA MET A 739 3.90 10.85 32.98
C MET A 739 2.70 11.48 33.69
N ARG A 740 2.91 12.46 34.59
CA ARG A 740 1.81 13.17 35.26
C ARG A 740 0.87 13.85 34.26
N LYS A 741 1.37 14.59 33.27
CA LYS A 741 0.53 15.24 32.26
C LYS A 741 -0.16 14.20 31.38
N SER A 742 0.55 13.16 30.96
CA SER A 742 -0.03 12.04 30.20
C SER A 742 -1.19 11.36 30.94
N ALA A 743 -1.03 11.11 32.24
CA ALA A 743 -2.04 10.47 33.08
C ALA A 743 -3.33 11.29 33.15
N LEU A 744 -3.20 12.60 33.42
CA LEU A 744 -4.33 13.51 33.57
C LEU A 744 -5.09 13.72 32.25
N ILE A 745 -4.42 13.57 31.11
CA ILE A 745 -5.04 13.61 29.78
C ILE A 745 -5.72 12.29 29.44
N ALA A 746 -5.02 11.17 29.61
CA ALA A 746 -5.51 9.85 29.20
C ALA A 746 -6.69 9.37 30.05
N ARG A 747 -6.69 9.69 31.35
CA ARG A 747 -7.69 9.23 32.34
C ARG A 747 -8.09 7.76 32.12
N PRO A 748 -7.13 6.83 32.23
CA PRO A 748 -7.38 5.44 31.89
C PRO A 748 -8.34 4.78 32.88
N ASN A 749 -9.20 3.92 32.37
CA ASN A 749 -10.03 3.02 33.16
C ASN A 749 -9.25 1.76 33.57
N ILE A 750 -8.33 1.32 32.70
CA ILE A 750 -7.43 0.21 32.96
C ILE A 750 -6.00 0.67 32.66
N SER A 751 -5.08 0.49 33.60
CA SER A 751 -3.64 0.70 33.34
C SER A 751 -2.89 -0.62 33.39
N ILE A 752 -1.97 -0.83 32.45
CA ILE A 752 -1.24 -2.10 32.30
C ILE A 752 0.27 -1.83 32.35
N PHE A 753 0.96 -2.51 33.27
CA PHE A 753 2.41 -2.46 33.38
C PHE A 753 3.04 -3.70 32.75
N THR A 754 3.89 -3.48 31.75
CA THR A 754 4.68 -4.54 31.10
C THR A 754 5.87 -4.96 31.95
N ASN A 755 6.74 -4.02 32.32
CA ASN A 755 7.92 -4.24 33.17
C ASN A 755 8.55 -2.89 33.60
N ILE A 756 9.44 -2.97 34.59
CA ILE A 756 10.40 -1.92 34.95
C ILE A 756 11.81 -2.48 34.69
N GLN A 757 12.60 -1.76 33.89
CA GLN A 757 13.97 -2.11 33.53
C GLN A 757 14.83 -0.84 33.41
N PRO A 758 16.17 -0.94 33.53
CA PRO A 758 17.11 0.14 33.25
C PRO A 758 16.97 0.63 31.80
N ALA A 759 16.23 1.71 31.59
CA ALA A 759 16.02 2.36 30.30
C ALA A 759 15.69 3.84 30.52
N HIS A 760 16.17 4.72 29.64
CA HIS A 760 16.03 6.18 29.77
C HIS A 760 16.70 6.75 31.03
N LEU A 761 17.84 6.18 31.44
CA LEU A 761 18.56 6.65 32.62
C LEU A 761 19.34 7.92 32.29
N GLY A 762 18.96 9.03 32.92
CA GLY A 762 19.78 10.25 32.96
C GLY A 762 21.01 10.05 33.85
N LYS A 763 21.89 11.07 33.92
CA LYS A 763 23.14 11.00 34.73
C LYS A 763 22.91 10.75 36.25
N SER A 764 21.67 10.81 36.76
CA SER A 764 21.36 10.75 38.20
C SER A 764 20.06 10.01 38.59
N SER A 765 19.41 9.28 37.69
CA SER A 765 18.12 8.60 37.97
C SER A 765 18.31 7.14 38.32
N THR A 766 17.60 6.61 39.31
CA THR A 766 17.61 5.18 39.69
C THR A 766 16.47 4.38 39.04
N ILE A 767 16.52 3.04 39.12
CA ILE A 767 15.40 2.17 38.66
C ILE A 767 14.13 2.47 39.47
N THR A 768 14.25 2.70 40.77
CA THR A 768 13.16 3.15 41.65
C THR A 768 12.55 4.46 41.18
N ASP A 769 13.35 5.42 40.69
CA ASP A 769 12.81 6.68 40.15
C ASP A 769 12.03 6.46 38.86
N ILE A 770 12.44 5.51 38.01
CA ILE A 770 11.67 5.11 36.82
C ILE A 770 10.32 4.51 37.26
N ALA A 771 10.31 3.63 38.27
CA ALA A 771 9.10 3.02 38.80
C ALA A 771 8.14 4.07 39.38
N ARG A 772 8.65 5.00 40.20
CA ARG A 772 7.86 6.13 40.75
C ARG A 772 7.29 7.00 39.64
N THR A 773 8.11 7.35 38.65
CA THR A 773 7.69 8.19 37.52
C THR A 773 6.61 7.49 36.69
N LYS A 774 6.78 6.21 36.37
CA LYS A 774 5.75 5.45 35.62
C LYS A 774 4.47 5.27 36.42
N SER A 775 4.56 5.10 37.75
CA SER A 775 3.41 5.00 38.66
C SER A 775 2.57 6.28 38.70
N MET A 776 3.10 7.42 38.23
CA MET A 776 2.30 8.63 38.03
C MET A 776 1.13 8.43 37.04
N ILE A 777 1.11 7.35 36.25
CA ILE A 777 -0.06 6.99 35.43
C ILE A 777 -1.34 6.82 36.27
N PHE A 778 -1.20 6.39 37.52
CA PHE A 778 -2.31 6.22 38.46
C PHE A 778 -2.95 7.55 38.88
N LEU A 779 -2.27 8.69 38.66
CA LEU A 779 -2.82 10.02 38.94
C LEU A 779 -4.09 10.33 38.14
N GLY A 780 -4.22 9.76 36.95
CA GLY A 780 -5.37 9.96 36.06
C GLY A 780 -6.51 8.97 36.28
N MET A 781 -6.32 7.96 37.14
CA MET A 781 -7.29 6.90 37.38
C MET A 781 -8.24 7.28 38.52
N SER A 782 -9.50 6.87 38.40
CA SER A 782 -10.48 6.98 39.50
C SER A 782 -10.29 5.84 40.50
N ALA A 783 -10.60 6.07 41.78
CA ALA A 783 -10.66 5.00 42.78
C ALA A 783 -11.55 3.84 42.29
N GLY A 784 -11.14 2.60 42.57
CA GLY A 784 -11.79 1.37 42.08
C GLY A 784 -11.49 0.99 40.62
N SER A 785 -10.79 1.84 39.85
CA SER A 785 -10.33 1.49 38.49
C SER A 785 -9.31 0.35 38.54
N THR A 786 -9.15 -0.39 37.44
CA THR A 786 -8.32 -1.60 37.43
C THR A 786 -6.89 -1.31 36.99
N VAL A 787 -5.91 -1.86 37.69
CA VAL A 787 -4.53 -1.90 37.24
C VAL A 787 -4.08 -3.35 37.07
N ILE A 788 -3.38 -3.64 35.97
CA ILE A 788 -2.84 -4.95 35.65
C ILE A 788 -1.32 -4.85 35.75
N LEU A 789 -0.75 -5.52 36.74
CA LEU A 789 0.68 -5.43 37.08
C LEU A 789 1.39 -6.76 36.80
N ASN A 790 2.56 -6.67 36.16
CA ASN A 790 3.46 -7.81 36.04
C ASN A 790 4.09 -8.10 37.39
N ARG A 791 3.77 -9.24 38.01
CA ARG A 791 4.30 -9.66 39.31
C ARG A 791 5.81 -9.90 39.28
N ASP A 792 6.35 -10.26 38.12
CA ASP A 792 7.77 -10.58 37.94
C ASP A 792 8.65 -9.31 37.70
N MET A 793 8.08 -8.11 37.71
CA MET A 793 8.83 -6.89 37.39
C MET A 793 9.73 -6.42 38.55
N LEU A 794 10.85 -5.76 38.20
CA LEU A 794 11.64 -5.00 39.18
C LEU A 794 10.79 -3.87 39.78
N GLU A 795 11.12 -3.45 41.00
CA GLU A 795 10.40 -2.38 41.71
C GLU A 795 8.90 -2.67 41.88
N TRP A 796 8.53 -3.96 41.96
CA TRP A 796 7.17 -4.42 42.22
C TRP A 796 6.55 -3.66 43.40
N ASP A 797 7.23 -3.62 44.55
CA ASP A 797 6.71 -3.01 45.77
C ASP A 797 6.41 -1.51 45.57
N THR A 798 7.29 -0.79 44.89
CA THR A 798 7.13 0.63 44.59
C THR A 798 5.87 0.90 43.77
N VAL A 799 5.64 0.11 42.71
CA VAL A 799 4.45 0.28 41.84
C VAL A 799 3.18 -0.23 42.52
N TYR A 800 3.26 -1.33 43.25
CA TYR A 800 2.15 -1.93 43.99
C TYR A 800 1.63 -0.99 45.07
N GLN A 801 2.52 -0.42 45.89
CA GLN A 801 2.13 0.56 46.92
C GLN A 801 1.50 1.81 46.30
N ALA A 802 2.06 2.33 45.21
CA ALA A 802 1.49 3.48 44.51
C ALA A 802 0.08 3.22 43.95
N ALA A 803 -0.24 1.97 43.56
CA ALA A 803 -1.58 1.58 43.15
C ALA A 803 -2.54 1.43 44.35
N MET A 804 -2.07 0.88 45.47
CA MET A 804 -2.85 0.75 46.70
C MET A 804 -3.24 2.11 47.29
N GLU A 805 -2.30 3.06 47.32
CA GLU A 805 -2.54 4.45 47.78
C GLU A 805 -3.62 5.19 46.97
N ARG A 806 -4.04 4.62 45.83
CA ARG A 806 -5.07 5.13 44.92
C ARG A 806 -6.37 4.36 44.96
N ASP A 807 -6.50 3.41 45.89
CA ASP A 807 -7.65 2.51 46.03
C ASP A 807 -7.99 1.80 44.70
N LEU A 808 -6.97 1.41 43.94
CA LEU A 808 -7.15 0.72 42.66
C LEU A 808 -7.37 -0.78 42.85
N LYS A 809 -8.15 -1.39 41.96
CA LYS A 809 -8.31 -2.83 41.88
C LYS A 809 -7.10 -3.42 41.17
N ILE A 810 -6.29 -4.20 41.87
CA ILE A 810 -5.03 -4.74 41.33
C ILE A 810 -5.26 -6.17 40.82
N PHE A 811 -5.01 -6.39 39.54
CA PHE A 811 -4.88 -7.69 38.90
C PHE A 811 -3.40 -7.95 38.62
N THR A 812 -2.95 -9.16 38.85
CA THR A 812 -1.54 -9.53 38.71
C THR A 812 -1.35 -10.63 37.67
N TYR A 813 -0.31 -10.50 36.86
CA TYR A 813 0.09 -11.54 35.91
C TYR A 813 1.59 -11.77 35.96
N GLY A 814 2.05 -12.96 35.58
CA GLY A 814 3.46 -13.30 35.62
C GLY A 814 3.67 -14.80 35.79
N ARG A 815 4.91 -15.24 35.95
CA ARG A 815 5.24 -16.66 36.22
C ARG A 815 5.14 -17.01 37.71
N THR A 816 5.30 -16.00 38.55
CA THR A 816 5.22 -16.10 40.01
C THR A 816 3.87 -16.68 40.45
N ALA A 817 3.89 -17.62 41.42
CA ALA A 817 2.72 -18.38 41.85
C ALA A 817 1.62 -17.52 42.51
N GLU A 818 2.01 -16.35 43.01
CA GLU A 818 1.12 -15.35 43.59
C GLU A 818 0.39 -14.50 42.53
N SER A 819 0.58 -14.77 41.24
CA SER A 819 -0.12 -14.05 40.15
C SER A 819 -1.55 -14.55 39.99
N ASP A 820 -2.52 -13.64 39.88
CA ASP A 820 -3.92 -13.97 39.58
C ASP A 820 -4.06 -14.68 38.22
N PHE A 821 -3.19 -14.28 37.29
CA PHE A 821 -3.02 -14.85 35.95
C PHE A 821 -1.59 -15.39 35.83
N GLN A 822 -1.38 -16.62 36.30
CA GLN A 822 -0.06 -17.22 36.34
C GLN A 822 0.26 -17.91 35.02
N LEU A 823 1.35 -17.51 34.35
CA LEU A 823 1.95 -18.28 33.26
C LEU A 823 2.65 -19.51 33.86
N VAL A 824 2.02 -20.67 33.77
CA VAL A 824 2.51 -21.95 34.32
C VAL A 824 3.53 -22.59 33.39
N ASP A 825 3.25 -22.53 32.10
CA ASP A 825 4.09 -23.15 31.08
C ASP A 825 4.07 -22.35 29.78
N HIS A 826 5.15 -22.44 29.02
CA HIS A 826 5.30 -21.85 27.69
C HIS A 826 6.20 -22.75 26.85
N ASP A 827 5.68 -23.17 25.69
CA ASP A 827 6.41 -23.96 24.71
C ASP A 827 6.57 -23.14 23.43
N SER A 828 7.77 -22.60 23.22
CA SER A 828 8.13 -21.85 22.02
C SER A 828 7.97 -22.68 20.75
N ALA A 829 8.24 -23.99 20.79
CA ALA A 829 8.22 -24.85 19.61
C ALA A 829 6.80 -25.20 19.17
N ARG A 830 5.88 -25.34 20.14
CA ARG A 830 4.44 -25.50 19.87
C ARG A 830 3.69 -24.18 19.77
N GLN A 831 4.39 -23.06 19.95
CA GLN A 831 3.81 -21.73 20.04
C GLN A 831 2.59 -21.70 20.95
N SER A 832 2.75 -22.19 22.18
CA SER A 832 1.64 -22.34 23.13
C SER A 832 2.02 -21.87 24.53
N ALA A 833 1.03 -21.42 25.29
CA ALA A 833 1.17 -21.09 26.70
C ALA A 833 0.04 -21.72 27.52
N THR A 834 0.35 -22.01 28.77
CA THR A 834 -0.63 -22.43 29.77
C THR A 834 -0.71 -21.37 30.86
N VAL A 835 -1.89 -20.76 31.00
CA VAL A 835 -2.20 -19.81 32.07
C VAL A 835 -3.10 -20.44 33.11
N ARG A 836 -2.77 -20.28 34.39
CA ARG A 836 -3.64 -20.59 35.51
C ARG A 836 -4.41 -19.36 35.92
N ILE A 837 -5.73 -19.44 35.85
CA ILE A 837 -6.65 -18.37 36.25
C ILE A 837 -7.61 -18.96 37.28
N ARG A 838 -7.62 -18.42 38.50
CA ARG A 838 -8.49 -18.91 39.61
C ARG A 838 -8.39 -20.43 39.83
N GLY A 839 -7.18 -20.98 39.75
CA GLY A 839 -6.90 -22.41 39.96
C GLY A 839 -7.24 -23.33 38.77
N ARG A 840 -7.64 -22.78 37.62
CA ARG A 840 -7.87 -23.55 36.39
C ARG A 840 -6.80 -23.26 35.36
N ASP A 841 -6.23 -24.32 34.80
CA ASP A 841 -5.22 -24.22 33.75
C ASP A 841 -5.91 -24.16 32.38
N ILE A 842 -5.55 -23.14 31.60
CA ILE A 842 -6.02 -22.90 30.24
C ILE A 842 -4.79 -22.89 29.34
N THR A 843 -4.69 -23.89 28.47
CA THR A 843 -3.64 -23.95 27.44
C THR A 843 -4.17 -23.39 26.14
N PHE A 844 -3.42 -22.49 25.51
CA PHE A 844 -3.82 -21.82 24.28
C PHE A 844 -2.63 -21.56 23.35
N PRO A 845 -2.86 -21.55 22.02
CA PRO A 845 -1.83 -21.18 21.05
C PRO A 845 -1.60 -19.66 21.03
N ILE A 846 -0.38 -19.26 20.65
CA ILE A 846 0.05 -17.87 20.51
C ILE A 846 0.70 -17.72 19.12
N GLY A 847 0.21 -16.81 18.29
CA GLY A 847 0.72 -16.67 16.90
C GLY A 847 2.16 -16.14 16.79
N ALA A 848 2.74 -15.65 17.89
CA ALA A 848 4.09 -15.11 17.95
C ALA A 848 4.93 -15.79 19.03
N ALA A 849 6.16 -16.19 18.67
CA ALA A 849 7.04 -16.95 19.53
C ALA A 849 7.74 -16.10 20.61
N GLY A 850 8.15 -16.78 21.68
CA GLY A 850 8.98 -16.22 22.74
C GLY A 850 8.24 -15.92 24.03
N LEU A 851 8.93 -16.09 25.16
CA LEU A 851 8.36 -15.93 26.50
C LEU A 851 7.72 -14.55 26.73
N HIS A 852 8.30 -13.50 26.15
CA HIS A 852 7.77 -12.14 26.28
C HIS A 852 6.43 -11.97 25.53
N MET A 853 6.21 -12.70 24.43
CA MET A 853 4.91 -12.76 23.75
C MET A 853 3.88 -13.49 24.60
N ALA A 854 4.27 -14.61 25.23
CA ALA A 854 3.41 -15.32 26.16
C ALA A 854 3.00 -14.44 27.35
N LEU A 855 3.93 -13.74 27.99
CA LEU A 855 3.60 -12.79 29.07
C LEU A 855 2.67 -11.67 28.60
N ASN A 856 2.89 -11.10 27.41
CA ASN A 856 1.97 -10.11 26.84
C ASN A 856 0.57 -10.70 26.61
N SER A 857 0.47 -11.93 26.12
CA SER A 857 -0.82 -12.60 25.92
C SER A 857 -1.58 -12.80 27.25
N VAL A 858 -0.87 -13.13 28.33
CA VAL A 858 -1.48 -13.23 29.66
C VAL A 858 -1.97 -11.86 30.15
N ALA A 859 -1.22 -10.78 29.89
CA ALA A 859 -1.69 -9.42 30.18
C ALA A 859 -2.96 -9.05 29.38
N VAL A 860 -3.08 -9.52 28.13
CA VAL A 860 -4.29 -9.37 27.31
C VAL A 860 -5.46 -10.12 27.95
N LEU A 861 -5.28 -11.38 28.34
CA LEU A 861 -6.34 -12.16 29.02
C LEU A 861 -6.76 -11.52 30.35
N ALA A 862 -5.82 -10.99 31.12
CA ALA A 862 -6.11 -10.21 32.32
C ALA A 862 -6.96 -8.97 32.02
N SER A 863 -6.70 -8.30 30.89
CA SER A 863 -7.45 -7.13 30.43
C SER A 863 -8.87 -7.49 29.99
N VAL A 864 -9.03 -8.60 29.26
CA VAL A 864 -10.32 -9.12 28.81
C VAL A 864 -11.20 -9.48 30.01
N LEU A 865 -10.66 -10.18 31.01
CA LEU A 865 -11.42 -10.48 32.23
C LEU A 865 -11.68 -9.23 33.09
N ALA A 866 -10.77 -8.26 33.13
CA ALA A 866 -11.01 -6.99 33.82
C ALA A 866 -12.19 -6.21 33.21
N LEU A 867 -12.42 -6.35 31.90
CA LEU A 867 -13.59 -5.82 31.18
C LEU A 867 -14.85 -6.70 31.35
N ASN A 868 -14.75 -7.84 32.03
CA ASN A 868 -15.79 -8.85 32.21
C ASN A 868 -16.25 -9.51 30.90
N TYR A 869 -15.35 -9.65 29.93
CA TYR A 869 -15.61 -10.39 28.69
C TYR A 869 -15.22 -11.87 28.79
N PRO A 870 -15.89 -12.77 28.03
CA PRO A 870 -15.47 -14.16 27.91
C PRO A 870 -14.09 -14.25 27.23
N LEU A 871 -13.25 -15.22 27.58
CA LEU A 871 -11.86 -15.30 27.10
C LEU A 871 -11.75 -15.81 25.66
N GLU A 872 -12.70 -16.64 25.24
CA GLU A 872 -12.63 -17.45 24.03
C GLU A 872 -12.40 -16.60 22.76
N PRO A 873 -13.12 -15.48 22.52
CA PRO A 873 -12.87 -14.65 21.33
C PRO A 873 -11.48 -14.00 21.31
N ALA A 874 -10.93 -13.64 22.47
CA ALA A 874 -9.57 -13.10 22.57
C ALA A 874 -8.51 -14.17 22.33
N LEU A 875 -8.73 -15.41 22.78
CA LEU A 875 -7.81 -16.52 22.56
C LEU A 875 -7.66 -16.84 21.07
N GLU A 876 -8.74 -16.80 20.30
CA GLU A 876 -8.70 -16.98 18.84
C GLU A 876 -7.85 -15.91 18.13
N ARG A 877 -7.96 -14.66 18.59
CA ARG A 877 -7.16 -13.52 18.07
C ARG A 877 -5.69 -13.68 18.43
N ILE A 878 -5.38 -13.98 19.70
CA ILE A 878 -4.02 -14.22 20.19
C ILE A 878 -3.33 -15.36 19.41
N ALA A 879 -4.08 -16.41 19.05
CA ALA A 879 -3.58 -17.53 18.26
C ALA A 879 -3.08 -17.13 16.86
N ARG A 880 -3.66 -16.08 16.28
CA ARG A 880 -3.35 -15.59 14.93
C ARG A 880 -2.49 -14.32 14.93
N PHE A 881 -2.16 -13.79 16.10
CA PHE A 881 -1.38 -12.56 16.22
C PHE A 881 0.03 -12.75 15.66
N ALA A 882 0.37 -12.01 14.61
CA ALA A 882 1.72 -11.98 14.06
C ALA A 882 2.59 -10.93 14.78
N ALA A 883 3.86 -11.26 15.01
CA ALA A 883 4.82 -10.31 15.57
C ALA A 883 5.00 -9.09 14.64
N LEU A 884 5.17 -7.91 15.24
CA LEU A 884 5.43 -6.70 14.48
C LEU A 884 6.87 -6.69 13.95
N SER A 885 7.08 -6.08 12.78
CA SER A 885 8.41 -5.82 12.21
C SER A 885 9.35 -5.15 13.24
N GLY A 886 10.59 -5.62 13.32
CA GLY A 886 11.57 -5.20 14.31
C GLY A 886 11.32 -5.66 15.75
N ARG A 887 10.29 -6.49 16.00
CA ARG A 887 9.82 -6.86 17.35
C ARG A 887 9.52 -8.36 17.49
N GLY A 888 10.37 -9.20 16.92
CA GLY A 888 10.30 -10.66 16.98
C GLY A 888 9.65 -11.29 15.76
N GLU A 889 9.64 -10.59 14.62
CA GLU A 889 9.22 -11.15 13.33
C GLU A 889 10.22 -12.25 12.93
N GLU A 890 9.73 -13.46 12.70
CA GLU A 890 10.51 -14.58 12.18
C GLU A 890 10.33 -14.66 10.66
N LEU A 891 11.44 -14.78 9.93
CA LEU A 891 11.50 -14.68 8.48
C LEU A 891 12.32 -15.85 7.93
N GLU A 892 11.70 -16.66 7.08
CA GLU A 892 12.41 -17.68 6.32
C GLU A 892 13.00 -17.05 5.05
N LEU A 893 14.33 -16.93 4.99
CA LEU A 893 15.06 -16.30 3.90
C LEU A 893 16.01 -17.30 3.23
N THR A 894 16.26 -17.11 1.93
CA THR A 894 17.28 -17.89 1.20
C THR A 894 18.35 -16.95 0.66
N LEU A 895 19.58 -17.05 1.18
CA LEU A 895 20.73 -16.22 0.80
C LEU A 895 21.82 -17.05 0.13
N ASP A 896 22.01 -16.86 -1.17
CA ASP A 896 22.92 -17.63 -2.03
C ASP A 896 22.70 -19.14 -1.96
N GLY A 897 21.41 -19.53 -1.94
CA GLY A 897 21.00 -20.92 -1.78
C GLY A 897 21.12 -21.46 -0.36
N ARG A 898 21.50 -20.64 0.63
CA ARG A 898 21.49 -21.00 2.06
C ARG A 898 20.15 -20.60 2.68
N HIS A 899 19.45 -21.55 3.27
CA HIS A 899 18.22 -21.33 4.02
C HIS A 899 18.55 -20.80 5.41
N LEU A 900 17.97 -19.66 5.78
CA LEU A 900 18.19 -18.98 7.04
C LEU A 900 16.87 -18.63 7.69
N THR A 901 16.76 -18.87 8.99
CA THR A 901 15.67 -18.31 9.80
C THR A 901 16.16 -17.03 10.43
N VAL A 902 15.60 -15.89 10.03
CA VAL A 902 15.97 -14.57 10.55
C VAL A 902 14.95 -14.09 11.57
N VAL A 903 15.41 -13.75 12.77
CA VAL A 903 14.59 -13.19 13.85
C VAL A 903 14.87 -11.70 13.97
N ASP A 904 13.93 -10.87 13.53
CA ASP A 904 14.05 -9.41 13.51
C ASP A 904 13.58 -8.77 14.84
N HIS A 905 14.55 -8.37 15.66
CA HIS A 905 14.38 -7.56 16.87
C HIS A 905 15.06 -6.17 16.74
N ALA A 906 15.24 -5.67 15.52
CA ALA A 906 16.09 -4.51 15.23
C ALA A 906 15.42 -3.13 15.40
N TYR A 907 14.28 -3.05 16.09
CA TYR A 907 13.62 -1.76 16.35
C TYR A 907 14.29 -0.93 17.45
N ASN A 908 14.53 -1.54 18.62
CA ASN A 908 15.23 -0.88 19.73
C ASN A 908 15.89 -1.91 20.67
N ALA A 909 16.82 -1.44 21.51
CA ALA A 909 17.52 -2.27 22.47
C ALA A 909 17.75 -1.60 23.82
N ASN A 910 17.68 -2.43 24.86
CA ASN A 910 18.04 -2.17 26.25
C ASN A 910 18.43 -3.52 26.89
N PRO A 911 19.02 -3.56 28.10
CA PRO A 911 19.57 -4.79 28.66
C PRO A 911 18.56 -5.94 28.77
N GLY A 912 17.35 -5.65 29.26
CA GLY A 912 16.32 -6.67 29.42
C GLY A 912 15.77 -7.20 28.09
N SER A 913 15.56 -6.32 27.10
CA SER A 913 15.13 -6.76 25.77
C SER A 913 16.22 -7.53 25.05
N MET A 914 17.51 -7.19 25.24
CA MET A 914 18.65 -7.93 24.69
C MET A 914 18.67 -9.36 25.24
N GLN A 915 18.51 -9.50 26.55
CA GLN A 915 18.40 -10.81 27.18
C GLN A 915 17.21 -11.61 26.63
N ALA A 916 16.02 -11.02 26.55
CA ALA A 916 14.82 -11.70 26.04
C ALA A 916 14.99 -12.20 24.59
N ALA A 917 15.65 -11.41 23.74
CA ALA A 917 15.91 -11.81 22.35
C ALA A 917 16.94 -12.95 22.25
N LEU A 918 17.98 -12.93 23.08
CA LEU A 918 18.97 -14.02 23.14
C LEU A 918 18.35 -15.32 23.72
N GLU A 919 17.43 -15.20 24.68
CA GLU A 919 16.68 -16.34 25.22
C GLU A 919 15.69 -16.91 24.20
N HIS A 920 15.04 -16.06 23.40
CA HIS A 920 14.22 -16.52 22.26
C HIS A 920 15.07 -17.32 21.27
N LEU A 921 16.24 -16.81 20.88
CA LEU A 921 17.16 -17.54 19.99
C LEU A 921 17.64 -18.88 20.61
N ARG A 922 17.84 -18.95 21.93
CA ARG A 922 18.13 -20.21 22.64
C ARG A 922 16.98 -21.20 22.51
N ASP A 923 15.75 -20.73 22.68
CA ASP A 923 14.55 -21.58 22.73
C ASP A 923 14.13 -22.13 21.35
N MET A 924 14.74 -21.65 20.26
CA MET A 924 14.61 -22.22 18.92
C MET A 924 15.38 -23.55 18.84
N LYS A 925 14.72 -24.63 19.25
CA LYS A 925 15.32 -25.98 19.35
C LYS A 925 15.70 -26.58 18.00
N HIS A 926 15.10 -26.12 16.91
CA HIS A 926 15.46 -26.53 15.54
C HIS A 926 16.73 -25.85 15.03
N ALA A 927 17.25 -24.83 15.73
CA ALA A 927 18.44 -24.11 15.31
C ALA A 927 19.68 -25.01 15.36
N ARG A 928 20.27 -25.27 14.18
CA ARG A 928 21.54 -25.98 14.04
C ARG A 928 22.72 -25.14 14.53
N ARG A 929 22.71 -23.84 14.22
CA ARG A 929 23.69 -22.86 14.68
C ARG A 929 22.98 -21.52 14.93
N ARG A 930 23.20 -20.98 16.12
CA ARG A 930 22.59 -19.75 16.65
C ARG A 930 23.54 -18.58 16.45
N VAL A 931 23.11 -17.61 15.64
CA VAL A 931 23.90 -16.42 15.31
C VAL A 931 23.23 -15.18 15.89
N ALA A 932 23.94 -14.40 16.69
CA ALA A 932 23.46 -13.13 17.22
C ALA A 932 24.20 -11.95 16.59
N VAL A 933 23.45 -10.99 16.04
CA VAL A 933 23.94 -9.74 15.44
C VAL A 933 23.43 -8.56 16.28
N LEU A 934 24.33 -7.96 17.06
CA LEU A 934 23.97 -6.99 18.10
C LEU A 934 24.55 -5.59 17.82
N GLY A 935 23.69 -4.60 17.70
CA GLY A 935 24.03 -3.17 17.76
C GLY A 935 23.99 -2.65 19.20
N GLU A 936 24.60 -1.48 19.45
CA GLU A 936 24.61 -0.85 20.77
C GLU A 936 23.20 -0.57 21.34
N MET A 937 23.12 -0.58 22.67
CA MET A 937 21.99 -0.11 23.44
C MET A 937 22.15 1.38 23.76
N ALA A 938 21.11 2.17 23.51
CA ALA A 938 21.09 3.61 23.77
C ALA A 938 20.58 3.96 25.18
N GLU A 939 20.88 5.18 25.64
CA GLU A 939 20.29 5.82 26.84
C GLU A 939 20.49 5.06 28.17
N LEU A 940 21.67 4.45 28.34
CA LEU A 940 22.03 3.68 29.55
C LEU A 940 22.83 4.47 30.59
N GLY A 941 23.19 5.72 30.30
CA GLY A 941 23.96 6.55 31.23
C GLY A 941 25.39 6.04 31.51
N PRO A 942 25.95 6.34 32.70
CA PRO A 942 27.35 6.01 33.03
C PRO A 942 27.68 4.51 33.02
N GLU A 943 26.69 3.64 33.22
CA GLU A 943 26.87 2.18 33.29
C GLU A 943 26.88 1.49 31.91
N ALA A 944 26.76 2.25 30.81
CA ALA A 944 26.61 1.71 29.47
C ALA A 944 27.67 0.65 29.12
N LEU A 945 28.96 0.90 29.40
CA LEU A 945 30.05 -0.05 29.11
C LEU A 945 29.89 -1.37 29.87
N MET A 946 29.56 -1.31 31.16
CA MET A 946 29.36 -2.48 32.01
C MET A 946 28.15 -3.29 31.52
N LEU A 947 27.03 -2.62 31.24
CA LEU A 947 25.80 -3.26 30.76
C LEU A 947 25.99 -3.96 29.40
N HIS A 948 26.83 -3.43 28.51
CA HIS A 948 27.21 -4.14 27.27
C HIS A 948 28.12 -5.33 27.56
N ALA A 949 29.13 -5.16 28.43
CA ALA A 949 30.07 -6.22 28.80
C ALA A 949 29.38 -7.44 29.46
N ASP A 950 28.32 -7.20 30.22
CA ASP A 950 27.59 -8.24 30.96
C ASP A 950 26.71 -9.12 30.05
N LEU A 951 26.41 -8.67 28.83
CA LEU A 951 25.75 -9.52 27.83
C LEU A 951 26.58 -10.76 27.47
N ALA A 952 27.89 -10.77 27.71
CA ALA A 952 28.75 -11.92 27.40
C ALA A 952 28.31 -13.17 28.19
N ALA A 953 27.95 -13.00 29.47
CA ALA A 953 27.43 -14.08 30.30
C ALA A 953 26.05 -14.58 29.82
N VAL A 954 25.25 -13.70 29.23
CA VAL A 954 23.95 -14.07 28.64
C VAL A 954 24.15 -14.88 27.36
N VAL A 955 25.03 -14.45 26.47
CA VAL A 955 25.42 -15.17 25.25
C VAL A 955 25.95 -16.58 25.59
N GLU A 956 26.75 -16.69 26.64
CA GLU A 956 27.26 -17.97 27.11
C GLU A 956 26.14 -18.89 27.60
N ARG A 957 25.30 -18.38 28.52
CA ARG A 957 24.15 -19.11 29.08
C ARG A 957 23.12 -19.53 28.03
N CYS A 958 22.93 -18.72 26.99
CA CYS A 958 22.03 -19.01 25.87
C CYS A 958 22.65 -19.92 24.81
N ALA A 959 23.90 -20.39 25.01
CA ALA A 959 24.61 -21.26 24.08
C ALA A 959 24.63 -20.71 22.63
N ILE A 960 24.85 -19.40 22.49
CA ILE A 960 24.95 -18.77 21.18
C ILE A 960 26.29 -19.16 20.53
N ASP A 961 26.23 -19.66 19.30
CA ASP A 961 27.37 -20.23 18.59
C ASP A 961 28.26 -19.16 17.95
N ARG A 962 27.66 -18.09 17.41
CA ARG A 962 28.39 -16.97 16.82
C ARG A 962 27.78 -15.63 17.18
N VAL A 963 28.65 -14.65 17.43
CA VAL A 963 28.24 -13.29 17.74
C VAL A 963 28.97 -12.30 16.83
N TYR A 964 28.18 -11.39 16.28
CA TYR A 964 28.63 -10.21 15.56
C TYR A 964 28.13 -8.99 16.33
N VAL A 965 29.01 -8.02 16.54
CA VAL A 965 28.67 -6.80 17.28
C VAL A 965 29.10 -5.55 16.54
N MET A 966 28.26 -4.52 16.61
CA MET A 966 28.54 -3.21 16.05
C MET A 966 28.50 -2.13 17.12
N GLY A 967 29.60 -1.38 17.22
CA GLY A 967 29.76 -0.23 18.11
C GLY A 967 30.91 -0.36 19.11
N LYS A 968 31.36 0.78 19.63
CA LYS A 968 32.54 0.91 20.50
C LYS A 968 32.27 0.37 21.91
N LEU A 969 31.03 0.42 22.39
CA LEU A 969 30.64 -0.03 23.72
C LEU A 969 30.77 -1.56 23.90
N TYR A 970 30.84 -2.32 22.80
CA TYR A 970 31.09 -3.77 22.86
C TYR A 970 32.57 -4.16 23.02
N THR A 971 33.50 -3.21 23.20
CA THR A 971 34.94 -3.53 23.30
C THR A 971 35.26 -4.56 24.40
N ASP A 972 34.70 -4.38 25.60
CA ASP A 972 34.97 -5.31 26.71
C ASP A 972 34.11 -6.58 26.63
N PHE A 973 32.88 -6.47 26.12
CA PHE A 973 32.06 -7.63 25.75
C PHE A 973 32.83 -8.56 24.78
N TRP A 974 33.42 -7.99 23.73
CA TRP A 974 34.14 -8.72 22.70
C TRP A 974 35.34 -9.49 23.27
N LYS A 975 36.09 -8.87 24.19
CA LYS A 975 37.20 -9.52 24.89
C LYS A 975 36.76 -10.67 25.79
N ARG A 976 35.56 -10.58 26.40
CA ARG A 976 34.99 -11.62 27.28
C ARG A 976 34.46 -12.84 26.52
N LEU A 977 34.12 -12.71 25.24
CA LEU A 977 33.66 -13.85 24.43
C LEU A 977 34.80 -14.82 24.09
N PRO A 978 34.61 -16.15 24.15
CA PRO A 978 35.58 -17.11 23.62
C PRO A 978 35.86 -16.89 22.13
N ALA A 979 37.11 -17.07 21.69
CA ALA A 979 37.51 -16.83 20.30
C ALA A 979 36.67 -17.61 19.28
N ALA A 980 36.25 -18.84 19.61
CA ALA A 980 35.40 -19.66 18.74
C ALA A 980 34.02 -19.04 18.43
N ARG A 981 33.48 -18.22 19.35
CA ARG A 981 32.18 -17.56 19.20
C ARG A 981 32.25 -16.20 18.50
N ARG A 982 33.46 -15.66 18.31
CA ARG A 982 33.67 -14.33 17.73
C ARG A 982 33.54 -14.37 16.21
N GLY A 983 32.49 -13.72 15.69
CA GLY A 983 32.33 -13.33 14.29
C GLY A 983 33.10 -12.05 13.97
N ARG A 984 32.39 -10.92 13.90
CA ARG A 984 32.96 -9.59 13.67
C ARG A 984 32.64 -8.60 14.79
N HIS A 985 33.62 -7.78 15.19
CA HIS A 985 33.40 -6.53 15.93
C HIS A 985 33.79 -5.37 15.03
N THR A 986 32.84 -4.50 14.71
CA THR A 986 33.05 -3.36 13.81
C THR A 986 32.29 -2.12 14.29
N ASN A 987 32.57 -0.97 13.68
CA ASN A 987 31.76 0.24 13.80
C ASN A 987 31.07 0.60 12.48
N SER A 988 31.16 -0.26 11.47
CA SER A 988 30.61 -0.06 10.13
C SER A 988 29.52 -1.09 9.85
N LEU A 989 28.37 -0.60 9.42
CA LEU A 989 27.26 -1.45 9.00
C LEU A 989 27.63 -2.30 7.77
N ASP A 990 28.44 -1.76 6.86
CA ASP A 990 28.82 -2.45 5.62
C ASP A 990 29.85 -3.55 5.86
N GLU A 991 30.81 -3.33 6.78
CA GLU A 991 31.71 -4.39 7.23
C GLU A 991 30.93 -5.52 7.91
N LEU A 992 29.89 -5.18 8.67
CA LEU A 992 29.03 -6.17 9.31
C LEU A 992 28.23 -6.97 8.27
N LYS A 993 27.65 -6.31 7.24
CA LYS A 993 26.97 -7.01 6.13
C LYS A 993 27.92 -7.96 5.40
N LEU A 994 29.13 -7.51 5.09
CA LEU A 994 30.14 -8.33 4.41
C LEU A 994 30.48 -9.57 5.24
N ALA A 995 30.77 -9.40 6.53
CA ALA A 995 31.08 -10.51 7.41
C ALA A 995 29.92 -11.52 7.52
N LEU A 996 28.66 -11.04 7.59
CA LEU A 996 27.49 -11.92 7.61
C LEU A 996 27.33 -12.67 6.28
N HIS A 997 27.52 -11.99 5.15
CA HIS A 997 27.45 -12.63 3.84
C HIS A 997 28.48 -13.76 3.68
N GLU A 998 29.70 -13.57 4.17
CA GLU A 998 30.80 -14.53 4.08
C GLU A 998 30.71 -15.68 5.10
N GLU A 999 30.25 -15.41 6.32
CA GLU A 999 30.39 -16.33 7.46
C GLU A 999 29.08 -17.06 7.87
N LEU A 1000 27.91 -16.59 7.40
CA LEU A 1000 26.65 -17.30 7.59
C LEU A 1000 26.63 -18.57 6.73
N VAL A 1001 26.11 -19.65 7.30
CA VAL A 1001 26.00 -20.96 6.63
C VAL A 1001 24.54 -21.39 6.54
N ASP A 1002 24.29 -22.43 5.74
CA ASP A 1002 22.97 -23.02 5.58
C ASP A 1002 22.39 -23.50 6.92
N GLU A 1003 21.10 -23.28 7.13
CA GLU A 1003 20.34 -23.56 8.35
C GLU A 1003 20.75 -22.73 9.59
N ASP A 1004 21.46 -21.61 9.41
CA ASP A 1004 21.71 -20.65 10.49
C ASP A 1004 20.41 -19.96 10.93
N VAL A 1005 20.23 -19.83 12.24
CA VAL A 1005 19.18 -18.99 12.83
C VAL A 1005 19.81 -17.70 13.32
N VAL A 1006 19.42 -16.57 12.70
CA VAL A 1006 20.09 -15.28 12.83
C VAL A 1006 19.20 -14.27 13.54
N LEU A 1007 19.56 -13.90 14.77
CA LEU A 1007 18.92 -12.83 15.53
C LEU A 1007 19.57 -11.48 15.20
N LEU A 1008 18.78 -10.48 14.82
CA LEU A 1008 19.25 -9.10 14.65
C LEU A 1008 18.62 -8.18 15.69
N LYS A 1009 19.45 -7.44 16.44
CA LYS A 1009 18.95 -6.54 17.48
C LYS A 1009 19.86 -5.35 17.72
N GLY A 1010 19.29 -4.16 17.91
CA GLY A 1010 20.03 -2.95 18.27
C GLY A 1010 19.10 -1.78 18.55
N SER A 1011 19.61 -0.70 19.15
CA SER A 1011 18.85 0.55 19.23
C SER A 1011 18.63 1.13 17.83
N ASN A 1012 17.53 1.85 17.61
CA ASN A 1012 17.20 2.39 16.28
C ASN A 1012 18.35 3.20 15.65
N SER A 1013 19.06 3.97 16.49
CA SER A 1013 20.24 4.77 16.11
C SER A 1013 21.41 3.98 15.54
N THR A 1014 21.45 2.66 15.76
CA THR A 1014 22.52 1.79 15.24
C THR A 1014 22.32 1.46 13.76
N GLY A 1015 21.09 1.49 13.24
CA GLY A 1015 20.81 1.11 11.86
C GLY A 1015 20.82 -0.39 11.59
N ILE A 1016 20.83 -1.27 12.61
CA ILE A 1016 20.78 -2.74 12.41
C ILE A 1016 19.54 -3.17 11.61
N HIS A 1017 18.42 -2.44 11.68
CA HIS A 1017 17.23 -2.70 10.86
C HIS A 1017 17.51 -2.63 9.35
N HIS A 1018 18.53 -1.87 8.92
CA HIS A 1018 18.97 -1.87 7.52
C HIS A 1018 19.64 -3.20 7.10
N ILE A 1019 20.20 -3.98 8.03
CA ILE A 1019 20.72 -5.33 7.72
C ILE A 1019 19.57 -6.29 7.44
N VAL A 1020 18.48 -6.21 8.21
CA VAL A 1020 17.27 -6.99 7.97
C VAL A 1020 16.70 -6.67 6.58
N ALA A 1021 16.58 -5.38 6.25
CA ALA A 1021 16.14 -4.94 4.92
C ALA A 1021 17.07 -5.46 3.79
N TRP A 1022 18.39 -5.43 4.03
CA TRP A 1022 19.38 -5.97 3.09
C TRP A 1022 19.23 -7.48 2.88
N MET A 1023 19.05 -8.27 3.95
CA MET A 1023 18.81 -9.72 3.86
C MET A 1023 17.52 -10.03 3.08
N LYS A 1024 16.42 -9.31 3.36
CA LYS A 1024 15.15 -9.45 2.62
C LYS A 1024 15.33 -9.20 1.12
N ALA A 1025 16.05 -8.13 0.75
CA ALA A 1025 16.31 -7.79 -0.65
C ALA A 1025 17.18 -8.83 -1.38
N CYS A 1026 18.16 -9.41 -0.69
CA CYS A 1026 19.01 -10.45 -1.25
C CYS A 1026 18.21 -11.74 -1.53
N ALA A 1027 17.35 -12.15 -0.60
CA ALA A 1027 16.52 -13.35 -0.75
C ALA A 1027 15.49 -13.24 -1.90
N GLN A 1028 14.85 -12.09 -2.04
CA GLN A 1028 13.90 -11.84 -3.14
C GLN A 1028 14.56 -11.89 -4.53
N SER A 1029 15.85 -11.55 -4.61
CA SER A 1029 16.60 -11.59 -5.86
C SER A 1029 16.87 -13.02 -6.37
N GLN A 1030 16.80 -14.04 -5.49
CA GLN A 1030 17.13 -15.43 -5.82
C GLN A 1030 15.92 -16.32 -6.11
N ALA A 1031 14.78 -16.08 -5.46
CA ALA A 1031 13.53 -16.76 -5.81
C ALA A 1031 13.14 -16.54 -7.30
N VAL A 1032 13.55 -15.39 -7.86
CA VAL A 1032 13.39 -15.03 -9.28
C VAL A 1032 14.32 -15.85 -10.20
N LEU A 1033 15.46 -16.34 -9.70
CA LEU A 1033 16.42 -17.15 -10.47
C LEU A 1033 16.07 -18.66 -10.46
N ILE A 1034 15.55 -19.19 -9.34
CA ILE A 1034 15.20 -20.61 -9.20
C ILE A 1034 13.89 -20.95 -9.92
N SER A 1035 12.91 -20.05 -9.93
CA SER A 1035 11.66 -20.19 -10.70
C SER A 1035 11.84 -20.12 -12.22
N ALA A 1036 13.06 -19.81 -12.71
CA ALA A 1036 13.41 -19.78 -14.11
C ALA A 1036 14.00 -21.10 -14.66
N GLN A 1037 14.10 -22.16 -13.84
CA GLN A 1037 14.44 -23.50 -14.36
C GLN A 1037 13.19 -24.20 -14.92
N PRO A 1038 13.21 -24.67 -16.18
CA PRO A 1038 12.06 -25.36 -16.76
C PRO A 1038 11.92 -26.75 -16.13
N THR A 1039 10.84 -26.96 -15.38
CA THR A 1039 10.36 -28.31 -15.08
C THR A 1039 9.90 -28.93 -16.40
N GLY A 1040 10.72 -29.85 -16.91
CA GLY A 1040 10.36 -30.64 -18.08
C GLY A 1040 9.11 -31.44 -17.77
N ASN A 1041 8.01 -31.14 -18.46
CA ASN A 1041 6.99 -32.15 -18.70
C ASN A 1041 6.46 -32.04 -20.14
N THR A 1042 6.82 -33.06 -20.89
CA THR A 1042 6.39 -33.45 -22.23
C THR A 1042 4.92 -33.88 -22.24
N ARG A 1043 4.16 -33.43 -23.27
CA ARG A 1043 2.90 -34.00 -23.84
C ARG A 1043 1.73 -34.14 -22.83
N CYS A 1044 0.54 -33.57 -23.04
CA CYS A 1044 -0.37 -33.71 -24.18
C CYS A 1044 -1.48 -32.63 -24.12
#